data_AF-A0A965TDB4-F1
#
_entry.id   AF-A0A965TDB4-F1
#
_cell.length_a   1.000
_cell.length_b   1.000
_cell.length_c   1.000
_cell.angle_alpha   90.00
_cell.angle_beta   90.00
_cell.angle_gamma   90.00
#
_symmetry.space_group_name_H-M   'P 1'
#
loop_
_entity.id
_entity.type
_entity.pdbx_description
1 polymer ?
#
loop_
_entity_poly.entity_id
_entity_poly.type
_entity_poly.pdbx_seq_one_letter_code
_entity_poly.pdbx_strand_id
1 'polypeptide(L)'
;MKRDMTKIENIKEEDLNDINKVTNAPEMDENLPGDIPQQALDDTRRVKVISPGVLVAKRFFRNKLALVGLSILIFMFAFCFLGGWIIPYDQKEVFYKNDIILFDYATATERTTYENYYIVDKDSIHYSVRNMVNSYITQMKAAGETSRVVYDSSNNKYTIKKVDDKVYVLTFDMVEEIGAYSNYFAFGVYDTASSTATLNESVTNESLFITAVQTSITENTMTFVFDGDTFIVKRGSTKVIYNITKVLVDGNFAYNDETLGGAFESAVKANLSAESFMFEGKTYLLNNDNQGNYEILQDLGVQEALFASTFVFDRYDTIAELSGDFKIAVFGAMEGGAANFVFGAKSYSVEEDESGVTVISDITGGTAVPFANMSTFAVRRFNGEDTLSISFKMSLSQAVLNMLEDNITETHFNYYTILLDDEGNEMLDDEDNPVYGVAEFTLERKLSNFVLRNYQEKYLINIYDKPSATHWLGTDANGMDVLTRIMFGGRISLIIGFVVIFLALFIGVILGGIAGYFGKWIDNLIMRLVDIFNCIPTLPLLIIMGAFFDAVRMVPYTRIMYLMVILGILGWSGIARLVRGQILSLREQEFMIAAEATGLKASRRIFRHLVPNVMPQLIVNATMGLGGIILTESTLSFLGLGAKYPLATWGAMINAVSTASAMVEYTYIWIPVGLLICLTVIAFNFVGDGLRDAFDPKMKR
;
A
#
# COMPACT_ATOMS: atom_id res chain seq x y z
N MET A 1 46.57 -53.41 -38.68
CA MET A 1 47.65 -54.43 -38.62
C MET A 1 47.02 -55.74 -38.19
N LYS A 2 46.96 -56.78 -39.06
CA LYS A 2 46.53 -58.18 -38.79
C LYS A 2 45.07 -58.38 -38.26
N ARG A 3 44.19 -59.11 -38.96
CA ARG A 3 43.96 -60.59 -38.94
C ARG A 3 43.40 -61.12 -37.60
N ASP A 4 42.42 -62.04 -37.53
CA ASP A 4 41.59 -62.68 -38.59
C ASP A 4 40.37 -63.45 -38.01
N MET A 5 39.37 -63.72 -38.87
CA MET A 5 38.45 -64.89 -38.94
C MET A 5 37.52 -65.43 -37.81
N THR A 6 36.35 -65.89 -38.31
CA THR A 6 35.32 -66.86 -37.83
C THR A 6 34.10 -66.27 -37.09
N LYS A 7 32.82 -66.66 -37.28
CA LYS A 7 32.04 -67.61 -38.16
C LYS A 7 30.52 -67.29 -37.93
N ILE A 8 29.47 -67.65 -38.72
CA ILE A 8 29.21 -68.23 -40.07
C ILE A 8 27.74 -67.87 -40.49
N GLU A 9 27.15 -68.46 -41.57
CA GLU A 9 25.71 -68.44 -41.97
C GLU A 9 25.06 -67.09 -42.47
N ASN A 10 24.25 -67.04 -43.55
CA ASN A 10 24.06 -67.96 -44.69
C ASN A 10 23.36 -67.27 -45.90
N ILE A 11 23.88 -67.48 -47.13
CA ILE A 11 23.16 -67.59 -48.45
C ILE A 11 22.27 -66.42 -48.97
N LYS A 12 22.17 -66.10 -50.28
CA LYS A 12 23.10 -65.93 -51.43
C LYS A 12 22.24 -65.48 -52.65
N GLU A 13 22.82 -64.71 -53.58
CA GLU A 13 22.19 -64.33 -54.86
C GLU A 13 22.36 -65.40 -55.96
N GLU A 14 21.41 -65.37 -56.90
CA GLU A 14 21.39 -65.75 -58.33
C GLU A 14 22.14 -67.00 -58.86
N ASP A 15 21.43 -67.79 -59.68
CA ASP A 15 21.97 -68.35 -60.93
C ASP A 15 20.85 -68.72 -61.94
N LEU A 16 21.23 -68.79 -63.21
CA LEU A 16 20.46 -68.79 -64.47
C LEU A 16 19.39 -69.89 -64.68
N ASN A 17 18.33 -69.53 -65.46
CA ASN A 17 17.84 -70.16 -66.72
C ASN A 17 16.40 -69.63 -67.00
N ASP A 18 15.98 -69.24 -68.22
CA ASP A 18 16.04 -70.05 -69.43
C ASP A 18 15.86 -69.22 -70.73
N ILE A 19 16.23 -69.82 -71.86
CA ILE A 19 16.20 -69.23 -73.21
C ILE A 19 15.17 -69.96 -74.07
N ASN A 20 14.27 -69.25 -74.77
CA ASN A 20 13.85 -69.66 -76.12
C ASN A 20 13.15 -68.55 -76.93
N LYS A 21 13.71 -68.25 -78.10
CA LYS A 21 13.05 -67.51 -79.19
C LYS A 21 12.37 -68.52 -80.11
N VAL A 22 11.09 -68.30 -80.46
CA VAL A 22 10.56 -68.69 -81.77
C VAL A 22 9.60 -67.62 -82.28
N THR A 23 9.98 -66.94 -83.36
CA THR A 23 9.05 -66.29 -84.29
C THR A 23 8.64 -67.30 -85.36
N ASN A 24 7.40 -67.25 -85.88
CA ASN A 24 7.14 -67.20 -87.33
C ASN A 24 5.64 -67.25 -87.73
N ALA A 25 5.27 -66.27 -88.57
CA ALA A 25 4.41 -66.35 -89.75
C ALA A 25 2.86 -66.53 -89.62
N PRO A 26 2.07 -66.14 -90.66
CA PRO A 26 0.64 -65.82 -90.52
C PRO A 26 -0.33 -66.64 -91.40
N GLU A 27 -1.54 -66.88 -90.90
CA GLU A 27 -2.74 -67.32 -91.63
C GLU A 27 -3.99 -66.79 -90.87
N MET A 28 -5.15 -66.52 -91.46
CA MET A 28 -5.54 -66.16 -92.83
C MET A 28 -6.81 -65.27 -92.74
N ASP A 29 -7.12 -64.52 -93.79
CA ASP A 29 -8.36 -63.73 -93.90
C ASP A 29 -9.57 -64.66 -94.16
N GLU A 30 -10.63 -64.52 -93.36
CA GLU A 30 -11.98 -64.99 -93.70
C GLU A 30 -13.04 -64.26 -92.85
N ASN A 31 -13.52 -63.09 -93.29
CA ASN A 31 -14.91 -62.98 -93.79
C ASN A 31 -15.35 -61.55 -94.22
N LEU A 32 -16.17 -61.58 -95.27
CA LEU A 32 -16.67 -60.54 -96.18
C LEU A 32 -17.14 -59.17 -95.62
N PRO A 33 -17.18 -58.12 -96.48
CA PRO A 33 -17.64 -56.78 -96.13
C PRO A 33 -19.17 -56.70 -96.15
N GLY A 34 -19.79 -56.27 -95.06
CA GLY A 34 -21.23 -56.04 -95.08
C GLY A 34 -21.96 -56.01 -93.75
N ASP A 35 -21.40 -55.42 -92.70
CA ASP A 35 -22.21 -54.89 -91.61
C ASP A 35 -21.52 -53.68 -90.98
N ILE A 36 -22.27 -52.59 -90.82
CA ILE A 36 -21.83 -51.39 -90.10
C ILE A 36 -22.28 -51.58 -88.66
N PRO A 37 -21.39 -51.86 -87.69
CA PRO A 37 -21.81 -51.90 -86.30
C PRO A 37 -22.19 -50.48 -85.93
N GLN A 38 -23.49 -50.27 -85.68
CA GLN A 38 -24.02 -49.05 -85.11
C GLN A 38 -23.18 -48.73 -83.86
N GLN A 39 -22.42 -47.64 -83.90
CA GLN A 39 -21.62 -47.21 -82.76
C GLN A 39 -22.56 -46.71 -81.68
N ALA A 40 -23.08 -47.66 -80.89
CA ALA A 40 -23.97 -47.38 -79.78
C ALA A 40 -23.28 -46.42 -78.81
N LEU A 41 -23.95 -45.31 -78.53
CA LEU A 41 -23.55 -44.32 -77.54
C LEU A 41 -23.68 -44.94 -76.13
N ASP A 42 -22.69 -45.73 -75.73
CA ASP A 42 -22.53 -46.15 -74.33
C ASP A 42 -21.07 -46.12 -73.90
N ASP A 43 -20.48 -44.92 -73.90
CA ASP A 43 -19.35 -44.61 -73.03
C ASP A 43 -19.81 -43.67 -71.89
N THR A 44 -20.97 -44.00 -71.32
CA THR A 44 -21.49 -43.39 -70.10
C THR A 44 -20.74 -43.91 -68.86
N ARG A 45 -19.41 -43.80 -68.86
CA ARG A 45 -18.62 -43.90 -67.62
C ARG A 45 -19.20 -42.92 -66.62
N ARG A 46 -19.88 -43.46 -65.60
CA ARG A 46 -20.43 -42.70 -64.47
C ARG A 46 -19.30 -42.08 -63.65
N VAL A 47 -18.75 -40.98 -64.14
CA VAL A 47 -17.96 -40.05 -63.33
C VAL A 47 -18.90 -39.58 -62.23
N LYS A 48 -18.75 -40.16 -61.04
CA LYS A 48 -19.49 -39.73 -59.85
C LYS A 48 -19.11 -38.27 -59.61
N VAL A 49 -19.99 -37.34 -59.98
CA VAL A 49 -19.78 -35.89 -59.78
C VAL A 49 -19.83 -35.62 -58.28
N ILE A 50 -18.68 -35.76 -57.63
CA ILE A 50 -18.50 -35.46 -56.22
C ILE A 50 -18.75 -33.97 -56.05
N SER A 51 -19.67 -33.59 -55.16
CA SER A 51 -19.95 -32.18 -54.91
C SER A 51 -18.68 -31.46 -54.40
N PRO A 52 -18.46 -30.18 -54.74
CA PRO A 52 -17.24 -29.47 -54.36
C PRO A 52 -16.92 -29.57 -52.86
N GLY A 53 -17.94 -29.50 -51.99
CA GLY A 53 -17.77 -29.65 -50.53
C GLY A 53 -17.24 -31.03 -50.10
N VAL A 54 -17.69 -32.13 -50.72
CA VAL A 54 -17.17 -33.48 -50.41
C VAL A 54 -15.74 -33.65 -50.91
N LEU A 55 -15.38 -33.00 -52.02
CA LEU A 55 -14.01 -33.01 -52.55
C LEU A 55 -13.06 -32.21 -51.65
N VAL A 56 -13.49 -31.05 -51.14
CA VAL A 56 -12.79 -30.27 -50.10
C VAL A 56 -12.64 -31.09 -48.82
N ALA A 57 -13.71 -31.68 -48.28
CA ALA A 57 -13.62 -32.51 -47.08
C ALA A 57 -12.62 -33.68 -47.24
N LYS A 58 -12.64 -34.38 -48.39
CA LYS A 58 -11.69 -35.46 -48.69
C LYS A 58 -10.23 -34.98 -48.81
N ARG A 59 -9.99 -33.72 -49.16
CA ARG A 59 -8.65 -33.11 -49.15
C ARG A 59 -8.23 -32.71 -47.73
N PHE A 60 -9.13 -32.07 -46.98
CA PHE A 60 -8.91 -31.67 -45.59
C PHE A 60 -8.49 -32.87 -44.71
N PHE A 61 -9.26 -33.95 -44.72
CA PHE A 61 -8.95 -35.17 -43.96
C PHE A 61 -7.72 -35.96 -44.48
N ARG A 62 -7.03 -35.48 -45.53
CA ARG A 62 -5.72 -36.01 -45.96
C ARG A 62 -4.53 -35.19 -45.45
N ASN A 63 -4.75 -33.96 -44.96
CA ASN A 63 -3.69 -33.16 -44.36
C ASN A 63 -3.50 -33.58 -42.89
N LYS A 64 -2.30 -34.08 -42.56
CA LYS A 64 -1.96 -34.55 -41.21
C LYS A 64 -1.97 -33.44 -40.15
N LEU A 65 -1.51 -32.23 -40.50
CA LEU A 65 -1.52 -31.08 -39.59
C LEU A 65 -2.95 -30.64 -39.29
N ALA A 66 -3.80 -30.60 -40.33
CA ALA A 66 -5.22 -30.30 -40.20
C ALA A 66 -5.97 -31.28 -39.28
N LEU A 67 -5.66 -32.57 -39.38
CA LEU A 67 -6.18 -33.62 -38.49
C LEU A 67 -5.74 -33.42 -37.03
N VAL A 68 -4.45 -33.08 -36.80
CA VAL A 68 -3.93 -32.80 -35.46
C VAL A 68 -4.61 -31.56 -34.87
N GLY A 69 -4.69 -30.46 -35.63
CA GLY A 69 -5.39 -29.25 -35.22
C GLY A 69 -6.87 -29.51 -34.89
N LEU A 70 -7.59 -30.24 -35.75
CA LEU A 70 -8.99 -30.61 -35.50
C LEU A 70 -9.13 -31.46 -34.23
N SER A 71 -8.23 -32.42 -34.01
CA SER A 71 -8.24 -33.27 -32.81
C SER A 71 -8.02 -32.44 -31.53
N ILE A 72 -7.08 -31.49 -31.57
CA ILE A 72 -6.83 -30.56 -30.45
C ILE A 72 -8.06 -29.67 -30.21
N LEU A 73 -8.69 -29.12 -31.25
CA LEU A 73 -9.89 -28.28 -31.09
C LEU A 73 -11.08 -29.08 -30.52
N ILE A 74 -11.28 -30.33 -30.95
CA ILE A 74 -12.32 -31.20 -30.38
C ILE A 74 -12.04 -31.47 -28.90
N PHE A 75 -10.80 -31.78 -28.54
CA PHE A 75 -10.39 -31.96 -27.14
C PHE A 75 -10.55 -30.68 -26.31
N MET A 76 -10.10 -29.52 -26.81
CA MET A 76 -10.27 -28.22 -26.15
C MET A 76 -11.74 -27.87 -25.94
N PHE A 77 -12.60 -28.12 -26.93
CA PHE A 77 -14.03 -27.86 -26.82
C PHE A 77 -14.69 -28.79 -25.81
N ALA A 78 -14.37 -30.09 -25.83
CA ALA A 78 -14.83 -31.04 -24.83
C ALA A 78 -14.36 -30.65 -23.41
N PHE A 79 -13.08 -30.34 -23.25
CA PHE A 79 -12.50 -29.90 -21.97
C PHE A 79 -13.17 -28.64 -21.43
N CYS A 80 -13.41 -27.61 -22.26
CA CYS A 80 -14.00 -26.35 -21.81
C CYS A 80 -15.53 -26.40 -21.60
N PHE A 81 -16.26 -27.17 -22.41
CA PHE A 81 -17.74 -27.18 -22.38
C PHE A 81 -18.34 -28.37 -21.63
N LEU A 82 -17.64 -29.52 -21.55
CA LEU A 82 -18.10 -30.73 -20.84
C LEU A 82 -17.32 -30.97 -19.54
N GLY A 83 -16.16 -30.32 -19.35
CA GLY A 83 -15.33 -30.51 -18.16
C GLY A 83 -16.05 -30.20 -16.83
N GLY A 84 -16.91 -29.17 -16.83
CA GLY A 84 -17.80 -28.85 -15.69
C GLY A 84 -18.93 -29.85 -15.44
N TRP A 85 -19.02 -30.97 -16.16
CA TRP A 85 -19.84 -32.13 -15.81
C TRP A 85 -19.02 -33.29 -15.22
N ILE A 86 -17.68 -33.21 -15.30
CA ILE A 86 -16.75 -34.24 -14.84
C ILE A 86 -16.17 -33.84 -13.48
N ILE A 87 -15.92 -32.56 -13.27
CA ILE A 87 -15.46 -31.99 -12.00
C ILE A 87 -16.66 -31.78 -11.07
N PRO A 88 -16.56 -32.11 -9.76
CA PRO A 88 -17.65 -31.96 -8.79
C PRO A 88 -17.89 -30.52 -8.29
N TYR A 89 -17.03 -29.57 -8.66
CA TYR A 89 -16.97 -28.20 -8.12
C TYR A 89 -17.60 -27.14 -9.06
N ASP A 90 -18.16 -26.06 -8.50
CA ASP A 90 -18.54 -24.87 -9.27
C ASP A 90 -17.35 -23.91 -9.52
N GLN A 91 -17.42 -23.12 -10.60
CA GLN A 91 -16.42 -22.12 -10.96
C GLN A 91 -16.15 -21.08 -9.85
N LYS A 92 -17.12 -20.85 -8.96
CA LYS A 92 -17.08 -19.85 -7.89
C LYS A 92 -17.01 -20.45 -6.49
N GLU A 93 -16.86 -21.77 -6.39
CA GLU A 93 -16.80 -22.46 -5.11
C GLU A 93 -15.48 -22.13 -4.40
N VAL A 94 -15.59 -21.65 -3.16
CA VAL A 94 -14.45 -21.26 -2.32
C VAL A 94 -14.20 -22.38 -1.31
N PHE A 95 -12.99 -22.92 -1.33
CA PHE A 95 -12.54 -23.96 -0.43
C PHE A 95 -11.87 -23.35 0.79
N TYR A 96 -11.97 -24.06 1.91
CA TYR A 96 -11.46 -23.67 3.22
C TYR A 96 -10.65 -24.82 3.81
N LYS A 97 -9.71 -24.50 4.70
CA LYS A 97 -8.94 -25.46 5.49
C LYS A 97 -8.75 -24.93 6.91
N ASN A 98 -8.54 -25.83 7.85
CA ASN A 98 -7.88 -25.46 9.10
C ASN A 98 -6.39 -25.24 8.80
N ASP A 99 -5.84 -24.15 9.30
CA ASP A 99 -4.39 -23.90 9.28
C ASP A 99 -3.97 -23.25 10.59
N ILE A 100 -2.76 -23.54 11.07
CA ILE A 100 -2.26 -23.00 12.32
C ILE A 100 -1.60 -21.65 12.03
N ILE A 101 -2.24 -20.56 12.46
CA ILE A 101 -1.69 -19.21 12.31
C ILE A 101 -1.18 -18.66 13.64
N LEU A 102 -0.09 -17.92 13.53
CA LEU A 102 0.47 -17.13 14.63
C LEU A 102 -0.27 -15.79 14.68
N PHE A 103 -1.06 -15.55 15.73
CA PHE A 103 -1.77 -14.28 15.92
C PHE A 103 -1.13 -13.45 17.03
N ASP A 104 -1.22 -12.12 16.89
CA ASP A 104 -0.72 -11.19 17.91
C ASP A 104 -1.77 -11.06 19.05
N TYR A 105 -1.42 -11.48 20.26
CA TYR A 105 -2.31 -11.56 21.44
C TYR A 105 -2.25 -10.29 22.31
N ALA A 106 -1.02 -9.85 22.60
CA ALA A 106 -0.76 -8.71 23.48
C ALA A 106 0.50 -7.95 23.04
N THR A 107 0.64 -6.71 23.53
CA THR A 107 1.85 -5.91 23.39
C THR A 107 2.32 -5.41 24.74
N ALA A 108 3.62 -5.47 24.99
CA ALA A 108 4.27 -4.69 26.03
C ALA A 108 5.10 -3.59 25.35
N THR A 109 4.82 -2.33 25.66
CA THR A 109 5.56 -1.17 25.10
C THR A 109 6.35 -0.48 26.21
N GLU A 110 7.67 -0.36 26.04
CA GLU A 110 8.50 0.39 26.98
C GLU A 110 8.18 1.89 26.91
N ARG A 111 7.86 2.48 28.06
CA ARG A 111 7.63 3.93 28.19
C ARG A 111 8.98 4.63 28.38
N THR A 112 9.54 5.11 27.26
CA THR A 112 10.84 5.82 27.23
C THR A 112 10.72 7.34 27.40
N THR A 113 9.52 7.91 27.21
CA THR A 113 9.21 9.33 27.40
C THR A 113 8.56 9.58 28.76
N TYR A 114 8.89 10.70 29.41
CA TYR A 114 8.31 11.08 30.69
C TYR A 114 6.94 11.71 30.50
N GLU A 115 5.96 11.20 31.24
CA GLU A 115 4.63 11.81 31.43
C GLU A 115 4.72 12.85 32.54
N ASN A 116 4.18 14.05 32.31
CA ASN A 116 4.19 15.17 33.25
C ASN A 116 2.91 15.21 34.09
N TYR A 117 3.06 15.12 35.40
CA TYR A 117 2.01 15.20 36.41
C TYR A 117 2.09 16.56 37.12
N TYR A 118 1.21 17.49 36.74
CA TYR A 118 1.24 18.88 37.19
C TYR A 118 0.67 19.03 38.61
N ILE A 119 1.43 19.68 39.49
CA ILE A 119 1.07 19.94 40.89
C ILE A 119 0.40 21.32 41.01
N VAL A 120 0.92 22.30 40.27
CA VAL A 120 0.33 23.63 40.05
C VAL A 120 -0.47 23.65 38.74
N ASP A 121 -1.18 24.75 38.46
CA ASP A 121 -1.78 24.95 37.15
C ASP A 121 -0.69 24.88 36.06
N LYS A 122 -0.97 24.12 35.00
CA LYS A 122 -0.08 23.92 33.85
C LYS A 122 0.37 25.24 33.23
N ASP A 123 -0.45 26.29 33.27
CA ASP A 123 -0.13 27.61 32.72
C ASP A 123 0.60 28.53 33.70
N SER A 124 0.78 28.14 34.97
CA SER A 124 1.75 28.76 35.89
C SER A 124 3.21 28.42 35.53
N ILE A 125 3.44 27.36 34.74
CA ILE A 125 4.78 26.95 34.29
C ILE A 125 5.05 27.53 32.90
N HIS A 126 6.10 28.35 32.78
CA HIS A 126 6.41 29.01 31.52
C HIS A 126 6.61 28.00 30.37
N TYR A 127 5.99 28.28 29.22
CA TYR A 127 5.87 27.31 28.12
C TYR A 127 7.24 26.83 27.59
N SER A 128 8.26 27.68 27.63
CA SER A 128 9.62 27.33 27.18
C SER A 128 10.26 26.23 28.03
N VAL A 129 10.02 26.23 29.33
CA VAL A 129 10.50 25.20 30.26
C VAL A 129 9.60 23.97 30.18
N ARG A 130 8.28 24.19 30.28
CA ARG A 130 7.26 23.13 30.21
C ARG A 130 7.40 22.21 28.99
N ASN A 131 7.66 22.79 27.82
CA ASN A 131 7.81 22.02 26.58
C ASN A 131 9.19 21.33 26.45
N MET A 132 10.17 21.70 27.28
CA MET A 132 11.55 21.21 27.23
C MET A 132 11.92 20.24 28.35
N VAL A 133 11.06 20.02 29.37
CA VAL A 133 11.32 19.13 30.52
C VAL A 133 11.91 17.77 30.10
N ASN A 134 11.29 17.07 29.16
CA ASN A 134 11.78 15.78 28.63
C ASN A 134 13.19 15.89 28.01
N SER A 135 13.50 16.99 27.31
CA SER A 135 14.83 17.23 26.74
C SER A 135 15.86 17.50 27.84
N TYR A 136 15.52 18.31 28.84
CA TYR A 136 16.41 18.58 29.98
C TYR A 136 16.71 17.31 30.78
N ILE A 137 15.71 16.47 31.08
CA ILE A 137 15.92 15.17 31.75
C ILE A 137 16.84 14.27 30.91
N THR A 138 16.65 14.22 29.59
CA THR A 138 17.51 13.45 28.68
C THR A 138 18.96 13.94 28.73
N GLN A 139 19.18 15.26 28.74
CA GLN A 139 20.51 15.86 28.84
C GLN A 139 21.14 15.65 30.22
N MET A 140 20.36 15.74 31.31
CA MET A 140 20.83 15.42 32.67
C MET A 140 21.31 13.97 32.75
N LYS A 141 20.53 13.01 32.21
CA LYS A 141 20.92 11.61 32.14
C LYS A 141 22.22 11.40 31.35
N ALA A 142 22.36 12.05 30.20
CA ALA A 142 23.58 11.97 29.38
C ALA A 142 24.81 12.56 30.09
N ALA A 143 24.62 13.54 30.98
CA ALA A 143 25.68 14.19 31.76
C ALA A 143 25.93 13.55 33.15
N GLY A 144 25.09 12.60 33.58
CA GLY A 144 25.16 12.01 34.93
C GLY A 144 24.70 12.95 36.05
N GLU A 145 23.89 13.96 35.74
CA GLU A 145 23.44 14.99 36.68
C GLU A 145 22.24 14.55 37.53
N THR A 146 22.31 14.80 38.84
CA THR A 146 21.18 14.62 39.78
C THR A 146 20.31 15.87 39.93
N SER A 147 20.80 17.04 39.53
CA SER A 147 20.07 18.31 39.59
C SER A 147 20.56 19.26 38.52
N ARG A 148 19.65 19.99 37.87
CA ARG A 148 19.95 21.00 36.84
C ARG A 148 19.09 22.24 37.02
N VAL A 149 19.72 23.40 36.99
CA VAL A 149 19.04 24.70 36.90
C VAL A 149 18.78 25.03 35.42
N VAL A 150 17.57 25.46 35.11
CA VAL A 150 17.17 25.97 33.79
C VAL A 150 16.42 27.29 33.95
N TYR A 151 16.46 28.12 32.91
CA TYR A 151 15.80 29.43 32.91
C TYR A 151 14.74 29.49 31.80
N ASP A 152 13.65 30.21 32.04
CA ASP A 152 12.69 30.53 30.99
C ASP A 152 13.15 31.74 30.12
N SER A 153 12.34 32.12 29.12
CA SER A 153 12.67 33.27 28.25
C SER A 153 12.58 34.63 28.94
N SER A 154 12.01 34.68 30.15
CA SER A 154 11.93 35.86 31.01
C SER A 154 13.00 35.83 32.12
N ASN A 155 13.95 34.88 32.04
CA ASN A 155 15.02 34.65 33.00
C ASN A 155 14.56 34.15 34.39
N ASN A 156 13.32 33.67 34.55
CA ASN A 156 12.89 33.03 35.80
C ASN A 156 13.59 31.68 35.97
N LYS A 157 13.96 31.36 37.21
CA LYS A 157 14.75 30.18 37.57
C LYS A 157 13.87 28.98 37.93
N TYR A 158 14.19 27.84 37.31
CA TYR A 158 13.59 26.54 37.58
C TYR A 158 14.71 25.53 37.89
N THR A 159 14.42 24.53 38.72
CA THR A 159 15.36 23.45 39.03
C THR A 159 14.69 22.10 38.78
N ILE A 160 15.31 21.27 37.95
CA ILE A 160 14.92 19.86 37.77
C ILE A 160 15.81 19.01 38.67
N LYS A 161 15.23 18.20 39.55
CA LYS A 161 15.94 17.26 40.41
C LYS A 161 15.55 15.82 40.06
N LYS A 162 16.51 14.92 40.14
CA LYS A 162 16.29 13.47 40.08
C LYS A 162 15.78 13.00 41.44
N VAL A 163 14.57 12.45 41.47
CA VAL A 163 14.01 11.75 42.64
C VAL A 163 14.45 10.29 42.59
N ASP A 164 14.30 9.67 41.42
CA ASP A 164 14.64 8.29 41.12
C ASP A 164 15.13 8.16 39.65
N ASP A 165 15.68 7.01 39.24
CA ASP A 165 15.98 6.73 37.83
C ASP A 165 14.79 6.89 36.88
N LYS A 166 13.55 6.75 37.37
CA LYS A 166 12.32 6.86 36.60
C LYS A 166 11.42 8.03 37.02
N VAL A 167 11.86 8.87 37.97
CA VAL A 167 11.08 10.02 38.51
C VAL A 167 11.96 11.27 38.67
N TYR A 168 11.49 12.39 38.14
CA TYR A 168 12.11 13.71 38.28
C TYR A 168 11.07 14.71 38.78
N VAL A 169 11.49 15.71 39.56
CA VAL A 169 10.65 16.84 39.96
C VAL A 169 11.16 18.11 39.31
N LEU A 170 10.25 18.94 38.81
CA LEU A 170 10.53 20.31 38.39
C LEU A 170 10.03 21.24 39.50
N THR A 171 10.90 22.12 39.98
CA THR A 171 10.57 23.17 40.94
C THR A 171 10.83 24.55 40.36
N PHE A 172 10.15 25.59 40.86
CA PHE A 172 10.47 26.98 40.57
C PHE A 172 10.63 27.78 41.86
N ASP A 173 11.44 28.83 41.81
CA ASP A 173 11.59 29.75 42.93
C ASP A 173 10.35 30.65 42.97
N MET A 174 9.65 30.70 44.10
CA MET A 174 8.53 31.63 44.30
C MET A 174 9.08 32.99 44.71
N VAL A 175 8.71 34.02 43.97
CA VAL A 175 9.16 35.40 44.21
C VAL A 175 7.98 36.35 44.22
N GLU A 176 8.04 37.38 45.07
CA GLU A 176 7.04 38.44 45.18
C GLU A 176 7.68 39.80 44.87
N GLU A 177 7.06 40.61 44.00
CA GLU A 177 7.57 41.94 43.67
C GLU A 177 7.30 42.93 44.82
N ILE A 178 8.38 43.34 45.48
CA ILE A 178 8.32 44.29 46.61
C ILE A 178 8.39 45.72 46.09
N GLY A 179 9.18 45.96 45.05
CA GLY A 179 9.28 47.25 44.38
C GLY A 179 10.50 47.38 43.49
N ALA A 180 10.86 48.62 43.18
CA ALA A 180 12.01 48.97 42.36
C ALA A 180 12.88 50.07 42.99
N TYR A 181 14.14 50.10 42.60
CA TYR A 181 15.12 51.14 42.90
C TYR A 181 15.77 51.64 41.60
N SER A 182 15.98 52.95 41.46
CA SER A 182 16.74 53.51 40.35
C SER A 182 17.78 54.53 40.80
N ASN A 183 18.98 54.43 40.24
CA ASN A 183 20.03 55.45 40.37
C ASN A 183 19.79 56.67 39.44
N TYR A 184 18.79 56.63 38.56
CA TYR A 184 18.62 57.58 37.47
C TYR A 184 17.18 58.08 37.33
N PHE A 185 17.03 59.37 37.10
CA PHE A 185 15.76 59.97 36.70
C PHE A 185 15.79 60.29 35.20
N ALA A 186 14.74 59.89 34.47
CA ALA A 186 14.56 60.22 33.06
C ALA A 186 14.25 61.72 32.93
N PHE A 187 15.27 62.53 32.68
CA PHE A 187 15.20 63.98 32.78
C PHE A 187 14.69 64.65 31.50
N GLY A 188 14.93 64.05 30.34
CA GLY A 188 14.43 64.57 29.07
C GLY A 188 15.05 63.92 27.84
N VAL A 189 14.78 64.51 26.69
CA VAL A 189 15.26 64.06 25.38
C VAL A 189 15.75 65.28 24.59
N TYR A 190 16.92 65.17 23.98
CA TYR A 190 17.49 66.17 23.07
C TYR A 190 17.53 65.63 21.63
N ASP A 191 17.07 66.43 20.68
CA ASP A 191 17.14 66.13 19.25
C ASP A 191 18.18 67.02 18.57
N THR A 192 19.23 66.39 18.01
CA THR A 192 20.29 67.11 17.29
C THR A 192 19.83 67.70 15.96
N ALA A 193 18.72 67.24 15.37
CA ALA A 193 18.22 67.75 14.10
C ALA A 193 17.48 69.09 14.27
N SER A 194 16.62 69.22 15.28
CA SER A 194 15.95 70.48 15.63
C SER A 194 16.77 71.37 16.57
N SER A 195 17.81 70.83 17.21
CA SER A 195 18.56 71.48 18.31
C SER A 195 17.68 71.90 19.49
N THR A 196 16.61 71.15 19.76
CA THR A 196 15.70 71.38 20.89
C THR A 196 15.75 70.24 21.91
N ALA A 197 15.48 70.55 23.18
CA ALA A 197 15.27 69.57 24.23
C ALA A 197 13.80 69.57 24.66
N THR A 198 13.28 68.40 25.03
CA THR A 198 12.05 68.25 25.80
C THR A 198 12.43 67.72 27.17
N LEU A 199 12.25 68.54 28.20
CA LEU A 199 12.63 68.23 29.59
C LEU A 199 11.41 67.90 30.42
N ASN A 200 11.55 66.92 31.32
CA ASN A 200 10.50 66.47 32.24
C ASN A 200 10.46 67.33 33.54
N GLU A 201 11.55 68.05 33.83
CA GLU A 201 11.66 69.01 34.94
C GLU A 201 12.23 70.35 34.44
N SER A 202 11.93 71.44 35.16
CA SER A 202 12.44 72.78 34.87
C SER A 202 13.88 72.98 35.35
N VAL A 203 14.74 73.52 34.49
CA VAL A 203 16.13 73.94 34.83
C VAL A 203 16.22 75.46 35.02
N THR A 204 17.24 75.94 35.75
CA THR A 204 17.39 77.38 36.03
C THR A 204 17.67 78.22 34.79
N ASN A 205 18.35 77.67 33.79
CA ASN A 205 18.59 78.28 32.49
C ASN A 205 18.66 77.23 31.37
N GLU A 206 17.55 77.05 30.67
CA GLU A 206 17.40 76.04 29.62
C GLU A 206 18.38 76.22 28.44
N SER A 207 18.68 77.47 28.06
CA SER A 207 19.63 77.75 26.98
C SER A 207 21.06 77.31 27.34
N LEU A 208 21.48 77.47 28.60
CA LEU A 208 22.78 76.99 29.07
C LEU A 208 22.78 75.46 29.24
N PHE A 209 21.67 74.88 29.69
CA PHE A 209 21.52 73.42 29.80
C PHE A 209 21.63 72.73 28.43
N ILE A 210 20.90 73.21 27.43
CA ILE A 210 20.98 72.68 26.05
C ILE A 210 22.40 72.84 25.49
N THR A 211 23.09 73.95 25.78
CA THR A 211 24.48 74.15 25.39
C THR A 211 25.40 73.09 26.05
N ALA A 212 25.22 72.80 27.34
CA ALA A 212 25.98 71.75 28.04
C ALA A 212 25.74 70.35 27.47
N VAL A 213 24.48 70.02 27.13
CA VAL A 213 24.12 68.78 26.42
C VAL A 213 24.85 68.69 25.07
N GLN A 214 24.78 69.75 24.25
CA GLN A 214 25.45 69.83 22.94
C GLN A 214 26.97 69.66 23.05
N THR A 215 27.61 70.33 24.03
CA THR A 215 29.04 70.18 24.29
C THR A 215 29.38 68.74 24.67
N SER A 216 28.61 68.11 25.58
CA SER A 216 28.89 66.73 26.00
C SER A 216 28.78 65.70 24.86
N ILE A 217 27.89 65.95 23.88
CA ILE A 217 27.76 65.13 22.67
C ILE A 217 28.93 65.37 21.71
N THR A 218 29.32 66.64 21.51
CA THR A 218 30.35 67.05 20.55
C THR A 218 31.76 66.66 21.00
N GLU A 219 32.06 66.81 22.28
CA GLU A 219 33.32 66.38 22.90
C GLU A 219 33.35 64.88 23.22
N ASN A 220 32.23 64.18 22.97
CA ASN A 220 32.03 62.75 23.23
C ASN A 220 32.29 62.34 24.71
N THR A 221 32.10 63.26 25.64
CA THR A 221 32.13 62.99 27.09
C THR A 221 30.83 62.36 27.57
N MET A 222 29.70 62.63 26.89
CA MET A 222 28.38 62.05 27.13
C MET A 222 27.87 62.17 28.58
N THR A 223 28.48 63.05 29.38
CA THR A 223 28.17 63.33 30.78
C THR A 223 28.54 64.79 31.06
N PHE A 224 27.72 65.51 31.80
CA PHE A 224 27.99 66.88 32.23
C PHE A 224 27.41 67.15 33.62
N VAL A 225 27.88 68.23 34.26
CA VAL A 225 27.33 68.72 35.54
C VAL A 225 26.66 70.06 35.28
N PHE A 226 25.45 70.24 35.80
CA PHE A 226 24.68 71.48 35.69
C PHE A 226 23.93 71.73 37.00
N ASP A 227 24.00 72.95 37.54
CA ASP A 227 23.44 73.34 38.84
C ASP A 227 23.81 72.42 40.03
N GLY A 228 24.92 71.68 39.92
CA GLY A 228 25.40 70.73 40.92
C GLY A 228 24.93 69.28 40.71
N ASP A 229 23.89 69.08 39.88
CA ASP A 229 23.43 67.76 39.46
C ASP A 229 24.30 67.20 38.33
N THR A 230 24.50 65.87 38.32
CA THR A 230 25.18 65.18 37.22
C THR A 230 24.16 64.62 36.24
N PHE A 231 24.39 64.81 34.94
CA PHE A 231 23.53 64.33 33.86
C PHE A 231 24.34 63.46 32.90
N ILE A 232 23.79 62.32 32.53
CA ILE A 232 24.34 61.41 31.52
C ILE A 232 23.48 61.51 30.26
N VAL A 233 24.13 61.56 29.11
CA VAL A 233 23.50 61.71 27.79
C VAL A 233 23.76 60.44 26.98
N LYS A 234 22.74 59.59 26.81
CA LYS A 234 22.84 58.35 26.04
C LYS A 234 22.18 58.52 24.67
N ARG A 235 22.80 58.05 23.59
CA ARG A 235 22.16 58.03 22.27
C ARG A 235 20.92 57.13 22.30
N GLY A 236 19.80 57.65 21.82
CA GLY A 236 18.53 56.92 21.74
C GLY A 236 18.47 55.96 20.56
N SER A 237 17.27 55.43 20.30
CA SER A 237 17.01 54.43 19.24
C SER A 237 17.24 54.94 17.80
N THR A 238 17.26 56.27 17.59
CA THR A 238 17.59 56.89 16.31
C THR A 238 18.83 57.78 16.45
N LYS A 239 19.63 57.90 15.37
CA LYS A 239 20.95 58.58 15.40
C LYS A 239 20.93 60.06 15.82
N VAL A 240 19.77 60.72 15.73
CA VAL A 240 19.61 62.16 16.05
C VAL A 240 19.09 62.41 17.46
N ILE A 241 18.47 61.41 18.10
CA ILE A 241 17.85 61.53 19.43
C ILE A 241 18.85 61.09 20.51
N TYR A 242 18.91 61.84 21.59
CA TYR A 242 19.70 61.56 22.78
C TYR A 242 18.84 61.67 24.04
N ASN A 243 18.82 60.63 24.86
CA ASN A 243 18.13 60.59 26.15
C ASN A 243 19.02 61.23 27.22
N ILE A 244 18.46 62.13 28.01
CA ILE A 244 19.11 62.80 29.13
C ILE A 244 18.60 62.16 30.43
N THR A 245 19.51 61.60 31.21
CA THR A 245 19.21 61.00 32.52
C THR A 245 19.96 61.75 33.62
N LYS A 246 19.24 62.27 34.60
CA LYS A 246 19.82 62.87 35.82
C LYS A 246 20.26 61.73 36.76
N VAL A 247 21.47 61.83 37.29
CA VAL A 247 21.97 60.90 38.32
C VAL A 247 21.42 61.36 39.67
N LEU A 248 20.75 60.46 40.37
CA LEU A 248 20.18 60.73 41.68
C LEU A 248 21.19 60.35 42.77
N VAL A 249 21.55 61.31 43.63
CA VAL A 249 22.54 61.09 44.70
C VAL A 249 22.06 60.03 45.71
N ASP A 250 20.76 60.02 46.01
CA ASP A 250 20.12 59.07 46.91
C ASP A 250 19.30 57.99 46.19
N GLY A 251 19.32 57.97 44.85
CA GLY A 251 18.42 57.14 44.05
C GLY A 251 16.95 57.51 44.21
N ASN A 252 16.07 56.66 43.68
CA ASN A 252 14.63 56.72 43.87
C ASN A 252 14.10 55.30 44.13
N PHE A 253 13.26 55.15 45.16
CA PHE A 253 12.58 53.90 45.48
C PHE A 253 11.09 54.00 45.16
N ALA A 254 10.52 52.90 44.68
CA ALA A 254 9.09 52.72 44.51
C ALA A 254 8.74 51.30 44.96
N TYR A 255 8.27 51.13 46.20
CA TYR A 255 7.88 49.84 46.77
C TYR A 255 6.47 49.89 47.35
N ASN A 256 5.82 48.72 47.39
CA ASN A 256 4.39 48.59 47.68
C ASN A 256 4.04 48.69 49.17
N ASP A 257 5.03 48.56 50.06
CA ASP A 257 4.86 48.53 51.52
C ASP A 257 5.61 49.68 52.20
N GLU A 258 4.86 50.72 52.61
CA GLU A 258 5.39 51.91 53.30
C GLU A 258 6.11 51.58 54.64
N THR A 259 6.01 50.35 55.17
CA THR A 259 6.64 49.98 56.45
C THR A 259 8.13 49.60 56.34
N LEU A 260 8.64 49.29 55.15
CA LEU A 260 10.03 48.84 54.94
C LEU A 260 11.07 49.95 55.23
N GLY A 261 10.77 51.18 54.81
CA GLY A 261 11.45 52.41 55.21
C GLY A 261 12.96 52.49 54.96
N GLY A 262 13.59 53.55 55.49
CA GLY A 262 14.99 53.89 55.20
C GLY A 262 16.05 52.86 55.62
N ALA A 263 15.72 51.93 56.53
CA ALA A 263 16.61 50.83 56.92
C ALA A 263 16.70 49.77 55.81
N PHE A 264 15.58 49.43 55.19
CA PHE A 264 15.54 48.55 54.02
C PHE A 264 16.21 49.21 52.81
N GLU A 265 15.93 50.49 52.55
CA GLU A 265 16.58 51.25 51.48
C GLU A 265 18.12 51.29 51.63
N SER A 266 18.61 51.45 52.87
CA SER A 266 20.05 51.39 53.17
C SER A 266 20.63 49.99 52.89
N ALA A 267 19.89 48.93 53.21
CA ALA A 267 20.29 47.55 52.92
C ALA A 267 20.32 47.25 51.42
N VAL A 268 19.33 47.72 50.65
CA VAL A 268 19.33 47.62 49.18
C VAL A 268 20.53 48.38 48.59
N LYS A 269 20.74 49.65 48.97
CA LYS A 269 21.89 50.46 48.50
C LYS A 269 23.24 49.79 48.76
N ALA A 270 23.40 49.16 49.93
CA ALA A 270 24.63 48.44 50.30
C ALA A 270 24.89 47.17 49.47
N ASN A 271 23.86 46.62 48.81
CA ASN A 271 23.91 45.33 48.11
C ASN A 271 23.64 45.43 46.59
N LEU A 272 23.62 46.63 45.98
CA LEU A 272 23.39 46.83 44.54
C LEU A 272 24.40 46.13 43.59
N SER A 273 25.51 45.62 44.13
CA SER A 273 26.50 44.80 43.42
C SER A 273 26.35 43.29 43.67
N ALA A 274 25.33 42.87 44.42
CA ALA A 274 25.02 41.48 44.72
C ALA A 274 23.66 41.08 44.13
N GLU A 275 23.52 39.81 43.77
CA GLU A 275 22.27 39.27 43.19
C GLU A 275 21.18 39.06 44.26
N SER A 276 21.57 39.00 45.54
CA SER A 276 20.65 38.86 46.68
C SER A 276 21.23 39.41 47.98
N PHE A 277 20.37 39.70 48.95
CA PHE A 277 20.73 40.07 50.33
C PHE A 277 19.68 39.58 51.32
N MET A 278 20.05 39.49 52.60
CA MET A 278 19.09 39.20 53.69
C MET A 278 18.77 40.47 54.47
N PHE A 279 17.49 40.66 54.80
CA PHE A 279 17.01 41.72 55.68
C PHE A 279 15.87 41.19 56.56
N GLU A 280 15.97 41.41 57.88
CA GLU A 280 15.01 40.93 58.89
C GLU A 280 14.63 39.43 58.79
N GLY A 281 15.56 38.59 58.38
CA GLY A 281 15.37 37.14 58.25
C GLY A 281 14.67 36.69 56.97
N LYS A 282 14.31 37.62 56.07
CA LYS A 282 13.87 37.37 54.71
C LYS A 282 15.02 37.53 53.72
N THR A 283 15.00 36.77 52.63
CA THR A 283 15.91 36.92 51.49
C THR A 283 15.23 37.78 50.42
N TYR A 284 15.99 38.72 49.85
CA TYR A 284 15.56 39.57 48.75
C TYR A 284 16.54 39.43 47.58
N LEU A 285 16.01 39.40 46.37
CA LEU A 285 16.73 39.29 45.10
C LEU A 285 16.76 40.68 44.44
N LEU A 286 17.86 41.00 43.75
CA LEU A 286 18.05 42.26 43.03
C LEU A 286 18.29 42.00 41.54
N ASN A 287 17.28 42.21 40.72
CA ASN A 287 17.33 42.03 39.28
C ASN A 287 17.69 43.36 38.59
N ASN A 288 18.90 43.45 38.02
CA ASN A 288 19.46 44.69 37.46
C ASN A 288 19.27 44.75 35.93
N ASP A 289 18.65 45.83 35.43
CA ASP A 289 18.44 46.04 33.99
C ASP A 289 19.72 46.43 33.22
N ASN A 290 20.87 46.49 33.90
CA ASN A 290 22.17 46.97 33.44
C ASN A 290 22.19 48.44 32.99
N GLN A 291 21.13 49.19 33.28
CA GLN A 291 21.02 50.63 33.07
C GLN A 291 20.88 51.39 34.38
N GLY A 292 20.88 50.69 35.52
CA GLY A 292 20.84 51.23 36.88
C GLY A 292 19.43 51.28 37.48
N ASN A 293 18.48 50.58 36.89
CA ASN A 293 17.22 50.22 37.53
C ASN A 293 17.34 48.79 38.09
N TYR A 294 16.78 48.59 39.27
CA TYR A 294 16.79 47.34 40.01
C TYR A 294 15.36 47.01 40.40
N GLU A 295 14.89 45.83 39.99
CA GLU A 295 13.67 45.22 40.50
C GLU A 295 14.04 44.44 41.78
N ILE A 296 13.24 44.62 42.83
CA ILE A 296 13.45 44.09 44.18
C ILE A 296 12.37 43.06 44.45
N LEU A 297 12.77 41.80 44.53
CA LEU A 297 11.86 40.67 44.75
C LEU A 297 12.13 40.06 46.12
N GLN A 298 11.11 39.63 46.86
CA GLN A 298 11.29 38.77 48.03
C GLN A 298 11.29 37.31 47.59
N ASP A 299 12.28 36.54 48.05
CA ASP A 299 12.31 35.08 47.90
C ASP A 299 11.36 34.44 48.92
N LEU A 300 10.36 33.70 48.43
CA LEU A 300 9.37 32.96 49.21
C LEU A 300 9.72 31.46 49.32
N GLY A 301 10.88 31.05 48.84
CA GLY A 301 11.33 29.67 48.79
C GLY A 301 10.96 28.98 47.46
N VAL A 302 10.92 27.65 47.49
CA VAL A 302 10.80 26.82 46.28
C VAL A 302 9.47 26.08 46.28
N GLN A 303 8.75 26.09 45.16
CA GLN A 303 7.53 25.32 44.96
C GLN A 303 7.74 24.19 43.93
N GLU A 304 7.16 23.03 44.20
CA GLU A 304 7.08 21.92 43.25
C GLU A 304 6.04 22.22 42.16
N ALA A 305 6.45 22.09 40.90
CA ALA A 305 5.64 22.46 39.74
C ALA A 305 4.97 21.24 39.11
N LEU A 306 5.76 20.19 38.88
CA LEU A 306 5.32 18.90 38.34
C LEU A 306 6.30 17.78 38.71
N PHE A 307 5.78 16.56 38.73
CA PHE A 307 6.59 15.34 38.60
C PHE A 307 6.62 14.90 37.13
N ALA A 308 7.76 14.40 36.67
CA ALA A 308 7.93 13.80 35.36
C ALA A 308 8.35 12.33 35.56
N SER A 309 7.58 11.37 35.05
CA SER A 309 7.88 9.95 35.25
C SER A 309 7.64 9.07 34.02
N THR A 310 8.48 8.05 33.85
CA THR A 310 8.30 6.94 32.89
C THR A 310 7.49 5.77 33.45
N PHE A 311 6.99 5.84 34.68
CA PHE A 311 6.15 4.78 35.24
C PHE A 311 4.76 4.73 34.59
N VAL A 312 4.26 3.52 34.41
CA VAL A 312 2.89 3.13 34.08
C VAL A 312 2.30 2.56 35.36
N PHE A 313 1.07 2.94 35.70
CA PHE A 313 0.36 2.44 36.88
C PHE A 313 -0.74 1.49 36.45
N ASP A 314 -0.63 0.21 36.81
CA ASP A 314 -1.72 -0.76 36.67
C ASP A 314 -2.33 -1.04 38.05
N ARG A 315 -3.64 -1.27 38.11
CA ARG A 315 -4.40 -1.47 39.35
C ARG A 315 -4.83 -2.92 39.52
N TYR A 316 -4.99 -3.37 40.77
CA TYR A 316 -5.46 -4.72 41.06
C TYR A 316 -6.99 -4.88 40.95
N ASP A 317 -7.75 -3.80 41.10
CA ASP A 317 -9.22 -3.74 40.97
C ASP A 317 -9.62 -2.74 39.87
N THR A 318 -10.38 -3.18 38.85
CA THR A 318 -10.58 -2.47 37.58
C THR A 318 -11.63 -1.34 37.62
N ILE A 319 -12.35 -1.15 38.72
CA ILE A 319 -13.61 -0.36 38.75
C ILE A 319 -13.45 1.16 38.49
N ALA A 320 -12.33 1.82 38.85
CA ALA A 320 -12.15 3.27 38.67
C ALA A 320 -10.70 3.70 38.41
N GLU A 321 -10.49 4.78 37.64
CA GLU A 321 -9.15 5.28 37.31
C GLU A 321 -8.39 5.89 38.48
N LEU A 322 -7.07 5.66 38.51
CA LEU A 322 -6.13 6.31 39.43
C LEU A 322 -5.98 7.79 39.07
N SER A 323 -6.57 8.67 39.89
CA SER A 323 -6.48 10.12 39.77
C SER A 323 -5.04 10.62 39.69
N GLY A 324 -4.82 11.72 38.95
CA GLY A 324 -3.50 12.38 38.87
C GLY A 324 -2.93 12.72 40.25
N ASP A 325 -3.76 13.26 41.14
CA ASP A 325 -3.39 13.65 42.51
C ASP A 325 -2.85 12.47 43.35
N PHE A 326 -3.39 11.26 43.14
CA PHE A 326 -2.87 10.05 43.80
C PHE A 326 -1.46 9.70 43.31
N LYS A 327 -1.22 9.78 41.99
CA LYS A 327 0.11 9.53 41.41
C LYS A 327 1.12 10.59 41.88
N ILE A 328 0.70 11.85 41.99
CA ILE A 328 1.50 12.93 42.58
C ILE A 328 1.85 12.62 44.04
N ALA A 329 0.88 12.15 44.85
CA ALA A 329 1.14 11.76 46.23
C ALA A 329 2.13 10.58 46.35
N VAL A 330 2.08 9.61 45.44
CA VAL A 330 3.08 8.53 45.35
C VAL A 330 4.48 9.09 45.05
N PHE A 331 4.61 9.97 44.05
CA PHE A 331 5.92 10.55 43.72
C PHE A 331 6.48 11.46 44.81
N GLY A 332 5.64 12.23 45.51
CA GLY A 332 6.05 13.00 46.69
C GLY A 332 6.50 12.11 47.86
N ALA A 333 5.89 10.94 48.05
CA ALA A 333 6.35 9.95 49.02
C ALA A 333 7.75 9.41 48.66
N MET A 334 7.99 9.12 47.37
CA MET A 334 9.31 8.72 46.87
C MET A 334 10.37 9.82 47.06
N GLU A 335 10.05 11.09 46.78
CA GLU A 335 10.97 12.22 47.00
C GLU A 335 11.31 12.43 48.48
N GLY A 336 10.32 12.31 49.37
CA GLY A 336 10.53 12.39 50.81
C GLY A 336 11.26 11.20 51.43
N GLY A 337 11.55 10.14 50.66
CA GLY A 337 12.07 8.87 51.18
C GLY A 337 11.10 8.17 52.15
N ALA A 338 9.80 8.48 52.04
CA ALA A 338 8.76 8.00 52.94
C ALA A 338 8.17 6.69 52.42
N ALA A 339 8.41 5.60 53.15
CA ALA A 339 7.82 4.28 52.84
C ALA A 339 6.27 4.28 52.89
N ASN A 340 5.66 5.26 53.59
CA ASN A 340 4.21 5.38 53.76
C ASN A 340 3.74 6.81 53.46
N PHE A 341 2.56 6.93 52.86
CA PHE A 341 1.87 8.21 52.64
C PHE A 341 0.37 8.11 52.93
N VAL A 342 -0.29 9.26 53.10
CA VAL A 342 -1.74 9.35 53.34
C VAL A 342 -2.38 10.05 52.15
N PHE A 343 -3.44 9.45 51.61
CA PHE A 343 -4.25 10.05 50.54
C PHE A 343 -5.73 9.92 50.84
N GLY A 344 -6.45 11.05 50.88
CA GLY A 344 -7.82 11.11 51.35
C GLY A 344 -7.94 10.63 52.80
N ALA A 345 -8.70 9.56 53.01
CA ALA A 345 -8.91 8.94 54.33
C ALA A 345 -8.15 7.60 54.52
N LYS A 346 -7.19 7.30 53.64
CA LYS A 346 -6.45 6.03 53.60
C LYS A 346 -4.95 6.24 53.74
N SER A 347 -4.28 5.25 54.32
CA SER A 347 -2.82 5.16 54.39
C SER A 347 -2.33 4.10 53.41
N TYR A 348 -1.24 4.40 52.72
CA TYR A 348 -0.63 3.54 51.70
C TYR A 348 0.86 3.34 51.98
N SER A 349 1.41 2.18 51.64
CA SER A 349 2.86 1.96 51.54
C SER A 349 3.30 1.88 50.07
N VAL A 350 4.57 2.24 49.82
CA VAL A 350 5.25 2.08 48.52
C VAL A 350 6.48 1.21 48.78
N GLU A 351 6.44 -0.02 48.29
CA GLU A 351 7.47 -1.03 48.53
C GLU A 351 7.89 -1.68 47.21
N GLU A 352 9.16 -2.04 47.08
CA GLU A 352 9.68 -2.79 45.93
C GLU A 352 9.70 -4.27 46.29
N ASP A 353 9.11 -5.13 45.45
CA ASP A 353 9.07 -6.57 45.70
C ASP A 353 10.39 -7.27 45.34
N GLU A 354 10.49 -8.58 45.65
CA GLU A 354 11.69 -9.38 45.37
C GLU A 354 12.03 -9.49 43.87
N SER A 355 11.14 -9.04 42.96
CA SER A 355 11.34 -9.01 41.51
C SER A 355 11.71 -7.61 40.98
N GLY A 356 11.82 -6.60 41.84
CA GLY A 356 12.11 -5.22 41.44
C GLY A 356 10.87 -4.44 40.95
N VAL A 357 9.66 -4.91 41.25
CA VAL A 357 8.42 -4.21 40.90
C VAL A 357 7.95 -3.39 42.09
N THR A 358 7.76 -2.09 41.89
CA THR A 358 7.20 -1.22 42.93
C THR A 358 5.69 -1.47 43.05
N VAL A 359 5.25 -1.91 44.23
CA VAL A 359 3.86 -2.17 44.59
C VAL A 359 3.39 -1.13 45.61
N ILE A 360 2.21 -0.58 45.37
CA ILE A 360 1.52 0.37 46.25
C ILE A 360 0.40 -0.41 46.96
N SER A 361 0.46 -0.47 48.29
CA SER A 361 -0.49 -1.23 49.11
C SER A 361 -1.31 -0.33 50.02
N ASP A 362 -2.61 -0.59 50.16
CA ASP A 362 -3.45 0.03 51.20
C ASP A 362 -3.14 -0.65 52.54
N ILE A 363 -2.69 0.14 53.52
CA ILE A 363 -2.32 -0.32 54.87
C ILE A 363 -3.29 0.19 55.94
N THR A 364 -4.41 0.81 55.55
CA THR A 364 -5.39 1.43 56.46
C THR A 364 -5.97 0.43 57.47
N GLY A 365 -6.09 -0.84 57.08
CA GLY A 365 -6.56 -1.94 57.94
C GLY A 365 -5.47 -2.62 58.80
N GLY A 366 -4.22 -2.16 58.74
CA GLY A 366 -3.08 -2.79 59.43
C GLY A 366 -2.50 -4.02 58.72
N THR A 367 -3.16 -4.55 57.70
CA THR A 367 -2.61 -5.52 56.74
C THR A 367 -2.46 -4.83 55.40
N ALA A 368 -1.30 -4.96 54.76
CA ALA A 368 -1.07 -4.44 53.41
C ALA A 368 -1.90 -5.22 52.37
N VAL A 369 -2.72 -4.50 51.61
CA VAL A 369 -3.50 -5.05 50.49
C VAL A 369 -3.02 -4.37 49.20
N PRO A 370 -2.47 -5.12 48.22
CA PRO A 370 -2.02 -4.54 46.95
C PRO A 370 -3.13 -3.75 46.25
N PHE A 371 -2.85 -2.49 45.93
CA PHE A 371 -3.81 -1.55 45.35
C PHE A 371 -3.45 -1.22 43.89
N ALA A 372 -2.18 -0.90 43.66
CA ALA A 372 -1.61 -0.67 42.33
C ALA A 372 -0.15 -1.15 42.27
N ASN A 373 0.38 -1.33 41.07
CA ASN A 373 1.82 -1.46 40.83
C ASN A 373 2.32 -0.33 39.92
N MET A 374 3.64 -0.21 39.81
CA MET A 374 4.31 0.68 38.89
C MET A 374 5.29 -0.12 38.05
N SER A 375 5.21 0.00 36.73
CA SER A 375 6.10 -0.65 35.77
C SER A 375 6.61 0.35 34.74
N THR A 376 7.62 0.00 33.94
CA THR A 376 8.03 0.81 32.77
C THR A 376 7.39 0.33 31.47
N PHE A 377 6.47 -0.65 31.52
CA PHE A 377 5.89 -1.28 30.34
C PHE A 377 4.36 -1.14 30.34
N ALA A 378 3.83 -0.48 29.31
CA ALA A 378 2.40 -0.51 29.05
C ALA A 378 2.04 -1.87 28.42
N VAL A 379 1.49 -2.78 29.22
CA VAL A 379 1.02 -4.10 28.76
C VAL A 379 -0.47 -4.05 28.44
N ARG A 380 -0.84 -4.31 27.19
CA ARG A 380 -2.23 -4.27 26.68
C ARG A 380 -2.51 -5.39 25.68
N ARG A 381 -3.78 -5.63 25.39
CA ARG A 381 -4.19 -6.45 24.24
C ARG A 381 -3.66 -5.84 22.94
N PHE A 382 -3.46 -6.66 21.90
CA PHE A 382 -2.96 -6.16 20.62
C PHE A 382 -3.88 -5.13 19.93
N ASN A 383 -5.19 -5.18 20.22
CA ASN A 383 -6.16 -4.17 19.77
C ASN A 383 -6.09 -2.84 20.56
N GLY A 384 -5.22 -2.73 21.57
CA GLY A 384 -5.03 -1.56 22.43
C GLY A 384 -5.91 -1.52 23.69
N GLU A 385 -6.81 -2.50 23.88
CA GLU A 385 -7.68 -2.59 25.05
C GLU A 385 -6.93 -3.02 26.31
N ASP A 386 -7.39 -2.52 27.45
CA ASP A 386 -6.80 -2.79 28.75
C ASP A 386 -7.62 -3.82 29.56
N THR A 387 -7.72 -5.03 29.00
CA THR A 387 -8.51 -6.15 29.54
C THR A 387 -7.67 -7.31 30.08
N LEU A 388 -6.34 -7.17 30.10
CA LEU A 388 -5.43 -8.19 30.64
C LEU A 388 -5.36 -8.12 32.17
N SER A 389 -5.32 -9.29 32.82
CA SER A 389 -5.20 -9.37 34.28
C SER A 389 -3.87 -8.78 34.77
N ILE A 390 -3.89 -8.19 35.97
CA ILE A 390 -2.69 -7.61 36.60
C ILE A 390 -1.55 -8.62 36.74
N SER A 391 -1.86 -9.88 37.08
CA SER A 391 -0.90 -10.97 37.16
C SER A 391 -0.29 -11.33 35.81
N PHE A 392 -1.07 -11.31 34.72
CA PHE A 392 -0.55 -11.49 33.36
C PHE A 392 0.39 -10.35 32.97
N LYS A 393 0.00 -9.10 33.25
CA LYS A 393 0.84 -7.91 32.99
C LYS A 393 2.18 -8.01 33.71
N MET A 394 2.17 -8.33 35.01
CA MET A 394 3.39 -8.50 35.82
C MET A 394 4.30 -9.62 35.28
N SER A 395 3.76 -10.82 35.04
CA SER A 395 4.54 -11.93 34.50
C SER A 395 5.12 -11.62 33.11
N LEU A 396 4.38 -10.93 32.24
CA LEU A 396 4.88 -10.53 30.93
C LEU A 396 5.94 -9.42 31.04
N SER A 397 5.77 -8.43 31.91
CA SER A 397 6.78 -7.40 32.17
C SER A 397 8.08 -8.02 32.68
N GLN A 398 8.01 -9.00 33.59
CA GLN A 398 9.20 -9.72 34.04
C GLN A 398 9.86 -10.53 32.91
N ALA A 399 9.07 -11.21 32.08
CA ALA A 399 9.60 -11.93 30.92
C ALA A 399 10.32 -10.99 29.94
N VAL A 400 9.79 -9.78 29.73
CA VAL A 400 10.44 -8.72 28.93
C VAL A 400 11.72 -8.19 29.58
N LEU A 401 11.76 -8.02 30.91
CA LEU A 401 12.98 -7.62 31.62
C LEU A 401 14.09 -8.68 31.50
N ASN A 402 13.76 -9.95 31.74
CA ASN A 402 14.72 -11.06 31.58
C ASN A 402 15.23 -11.14 30.12
N MET A 403 14.33 -10.97 29.14
CA MET A 403 14.66 -10.93 27.70
C MET A 403 15.62 -9.77 27.33
N LEU A 404 15.51 -8.64 28.03
CA LEU A 404 16.41 -7.49 27.88
C LEU A 404 17.77 -7.74 28.55
N GLU A 405 17.80 -8.38 29.72
CA GLU A 405 19.03 -8.76 30.43
C GLU A 405 19.85 -9.80 29.64
N ASP A 406 19.20 -10.84 29.15
CA ASP A 406 19.79 -11.87 28.29
C ASP A 406 20.15 -11.36 26.87
N ASN A 407 19.70 -10.16 26.50
CA ASN A 407 19.89 -9.52 25.19
C ASN A 407 19.41 -10.40 24.01
N ILE A 408 18.29 -11.11 24.18
CA ILE A 408 17.65 -11.95 23.16
C ILE A 408 16.51 -11.21 22.45
N THR A 409 16.15 -11.67 21.25
CA THR A 409 15.12 -11.04 20.39
C THR A 409 13.83 -11.85 20.27
N GLU A 410 13.85 -13.10 20.71
CA GLU A 410 12.70 -14.01 20.74
C GLU A 410 12.83 -14.93 21.95
N THR A 411 11.73 -15.19 22.65
CA THR A 411 11.66 -16.16 23.76
C THR A 411 10.26 -16.74 23.92
N HIS A 412 10.11 -17.80 24.71
CA HIS A 412 8.84 -18.44 25.01
C HIS A 412 8.33 -18.01 26.40
N PHE A 413 7.10 -17.52 26.45
CA PHE A 413 6.39 -17.11 27.65
C PHE A 413 5.25 -18.08 27.90
N ASN A 414 5.32 -18.85 28.99
CA ASN A 414 4.27 -19.78 29.39
C ASN A 414 3.45 -19.17 30.52
N TYR A 415 2.13 -19.14 30.38
CA TYR A 415 1.25 -18.55 31.38
C TYR A 415 -0.03 -19.36 31.56
N TYR A 416 -0.48 -19.50 32.81
CA TYR A 416 -1.71 -20.22 33.16
C TYR A 416 -2.92 -19.31 32.99
N THR A 417 -3.69 -19.52 31.92
CA THR A 417 -4.84 -18.70 31.51
C THR A 417 -5.98 -19.59 31.04
N ILE A 418 -7.15 -19.00 30.84
CA ILE A 418 -8.22 -19.58 30.03
C ILE A 418 -7.61 -19.93 28.65
N LEU A 419 -7.78 -21.19 28.24
CA LEU A 419 -7.42 -21.66 26.90
C LEU A 419 -8.42 -21.12 25.89
N LEU A 420 -7.97 -20.80 24.69
CA LEU A 420 -8.84 -20.33 23.62
C LEU A 420 -9.08 -21.44 22.59
N ASP A 421 -10.30 -21.49 22.05
CA ASP A 421 -10.68 -22.39 20.96
C ASP A 421 -10.09 -21.95 19.61
N ASP A 422 -10.38 -22.74 18.57
CA ASP A 422 -9.94 -22.49 17.18
C ASP A 422 -10.58 -21.23 16.56
N GLU A 423 -11.59 -20.65 17.20
CA GLU A 423 -12.21 -19.39 16.78
C GLU A 423 -11.64 -18.18 17.57
N GLY A 424 -10.97 -18.45 18.69
CA GLY A 424 -10.41 -17.47 19.62
C GLY A 424 -11.34 -17.08 20.78
N ASN A 425 -12.43 -17.83 20.98
CA ASN A 425 -13.30 -17.72 22.15
C ASN A 425 -12.69 -18.49 23.33
N GLU A 426 -13.22 -18.31 24.53
CA GLU A 426 -12.86 -19.11 25.70
C GLU A 426 -13.28 -20.58 25.48
N MET A 427 -12.34 -21.53 25.62
CA MET A 427 -12.70 -22.95 25.68
C MET A 427 -13.57 -23.18 26.91
N LEU A 428 -14.76 -23.73 26.73
CA LEU A 428 -15.65 -24.12 27.82
C LEU A 428 -15.64 -25.64 28.02
N ASP A 429 -15.82 -26.09 29.25
CA ASP A 429 -16.06 -27.50 29.58
C ASP A 429 -17.52 -27.91 29.32
N ASP A 430 -17.84 -29.19 29.56
CA ASP A 430 -19.19 -29.74 29.40
C ASP A 430 -20.26 -29.07 30.32
N GLU A 431 -19.84 -28.18 31.22
CA GLU A 431 -20.67 -27.44 32.18
C GLU A 431 -20.67 -25.90 31.93
N ASP A 432 -20.23 -25.44 30.74
CA ASP A 432 -20.09 -24.03 30.32
C ASP A 432 -19.06 -23.20 31.14
N ASN A 433 -18.09 -23.84 31.83
CA ASN A 433 -17.04 -23.12 32.58
C ASN A 433 -15.75 -22.96 31.75
N PRO A 434 -15.04 -21.81 31.85
CA PRO A 434 -13.76 -21.63 31.17
C PRO A 434 -12.69 -22.65 31.58
N VAL A 435 -12.08 -23.29 30.58
CA VAL A 435 -11.00 -24.28 30.74
C VAL A 435 -9.67 -23.56 30.93
N TYR A 436 -9.02 -23.76 32.08
CA TYR A 436 -7.73 -23.15 32.39
C TYR A 436 -6.56 -24.11 32.12
N GLY A 437 -5.52 -23.62 31.43
CA GLY A 437 -4.33 -24.38 31.08
C GLY A 437 -3.11 -23.49 30.90
N VAL A 438 -1.94 -24.12 30.69
CA VAL A 438 -0.73 -23.37 30.32
C VAL A 438 -0.79 -23.09 28.83
N ALA A 439 -0.98 -21.82 28.47
CA ALA A 439 -0.83 -21.35 27.10
C ALA A 439 0.63 -20.95 26.85
N GLU A 440 1.19 -21.44 25.75
CA GLU A 440 2.52 -21.09 25.27
C GLU A 440 2.43 -19.90 24.30
N PHE A 441 3.21 -18.86 24.58
CA PHE A 441 3.28 -17.66 23.76
C PHE A 441 4.71 -17.42 23.27
N THR A 442 4.85 -16.99 22.02
CA THR A 442 6.12 -16.48 21.47
C THR A 442 6.19 -14.98 21.73
N LEU A 443 7.23 -14.53 22.45
CA LEU A 443 7.51 -13.12 22.74
C LEU A 443 8.60 -12.61 21.79
N GLU A 444 8.24 -11.74 20.85
CA GLU A 444 9.15 -11.17 19.84
C GLU A 444 9.44 -9.69 20.12
N ARG A 445 10.73 -9.29 20.15
CA ARG A 445 11.15 -7.90 20.36
C ARG A 445 11.28 -7.13 19.04
N LYS A 446 10.50 -6.05 18.90
CA LYS A 446 10.53 -5.09 17.78
C LYS A 446 10.88 -3.70 18.29
N LEU A 447 12.18 -3.42 18.38
CA LEU A 447 12.74 -2.19 18.94
C LEU A 447 12.34 -2.00 20.42
N SER A 448 11.42 -1.07 20.71
CA SER A 448 10.86 -0.76 22.03
C SER A 448 9.47 -1.38 22.28
N ASN A 449 8.93 -2.08 21.28
CA ASN A 449 7.67 -2.82 21.38
C ASN A 449 7.97 -4.31 21.43
N PHE A 450 7.29 -5.02 22.33
CA PHE A 450 7.36 -6.46 22.45
C PHE A 450 5.99 -7.00 22.08
N VAL A 451 5.95 -7.89 21.09
CA VAL A 451 4.70 -8.47 20.58
C VAL A 451 4.62 -9.90 21.08
N LEU A 452 3.59 -10.18 21.87
CA LEU A 452 3.30 -11.51 22.36
C LEU A 452 2.32 -12.19 21.41
N ARG A 453 2.67 -13.38 20.95
CA ARG A 453 1.95 -14.14 19.93
C ARG A 453 1.59 -15.52 20.43
N ASN A 454 0.52 -16.08 19.92
CA ASN A 454 0.13 -17.46 20.20
C ASN A 454 -0.30 -18.15 18.89
N TYR A 455 -0.14 -19.46 18.83
CA TYR A 455 -0.56 -20.27 17.69
C TYR A 455 -2.02 -20.70 17.90
N GLN A 456 -2.88 -20.43 16.92
CA GLN A 456 -4.27 -20.88 16.87
C GLN A 456 -4.51 -21.62 15.55
N GLU A 457 -5.13 -22.79 15.61
CA GLU A 457 -5.76 -23.41 14.45
C GLU A 457 -6.95 -22.52 14.04
N LYS A 458 -7.08 -22.15 12.77
CA LYS A 458 -8.20 -21.34 12.27
C LYS A 458 -8.75 -21.86 10.95
N TYR A 459 -10.07 -21.81 10.83
CA TYR A 459 -10.78 -22.10 9.57
C TYR A 459 -10.61 -20.92 8.59
N LEU A 460 -9.74 -21.11 7.61
CA LEU A 460 -9.31 -20.08 6.67
C LEU A 460 -9.61 -20.48 5.23
N ILE A 461 -9.78 -19.49 4.35
CA ILE A 461 -9.88 -19.74 2.90
C ILE A 461 -8.58 -20.40 2.44
N ASN A 462 -8.70 -21.54 1.74
CA ASN A 462 -7.56 -22.31 1.27
C ASN A 462 -6.94 -21.65 0.03
N ILE A 463 -6.25 -20.51 0.22
CA ILE A 463 -5.62 -19.74 -0.87
C ILE A 463 -4.30 -20.36 -1.32
N TYR A 464 -4.06 -20.34 -2.64
CA TYR A 464 -2.79 -20.77 -3.27
C TYR A 464 -2.28 -22.16 -2.85
N ASP A 465 -3.19 -23.09 -2.56
CA ASP A 465 -2.84 -24.45 -2.20
C ASP A 465 -2.14 -25.17 -3.34
N LYS A 466 -1.23 -26.08 -3.00
CA LYS A 466 -0.44 -26.81 -3.99
C LYS A 466 -1.30 -27.90 -4.66
N PRO A 467 -0.96 -28.32 -5.90
CA PRO A 467 -1.61 -29.44 -6.56
C PRO A 467 -1.73 -30.68 -5.67
N SER A 468 -2.96 -31.15 -5.47
CA SER A 468 -3.33 -32.22 -4.56
C SER A 468 -4.35 -33.17 -5.20
N ALA A 469 -4.71 -34.25 -4.49
CA ALA A 469 -5.71 -35.21 -5.00
C ALA A 469 -7.13 -34.61 -5.08
N THR A 470 -7.45 -33.63 -4.22
CA THR A 470 -8.72 -32.88 -4.23
C THR A 470 -8.69 -31.74 -5.25
N HIS A 471 -7.57 -31.03 -5.36
CA HIS A 471 -7.38 -29.91 -6.28
C HIS A 471 -6.20 -30.18 -7.22
N TRP A 472 -6.47 -30.78 -8.38
CA TRP A 472 -5.42 -31.29 -9.29
C TRP A 472 -4.44 -30.23 -9.80
N LEU A 473 -4.84 -28.96 -9.81
CA LEU A 473 -3.98 -27.82 -10.12
C LEU A 473 -3.94 -26.80 -8.97
N GLY A 474 -4.23 -27.23 -7.74
CA GLY A 474 -4.28 -26.36 -6.56
C GLY A 474 -5.46 -25.38 -6.58
N THR A 475 -5.41 -24.42 -5.67
CA THR A 475 -6.39 -23.33 -5.56
C THR A 475 -5.78 -21.98 -5.93
N ASP A 476 -6.64 -20.99 -6.22
CA ASP A 476 -6.21 -19.64 -6.56
C ASP A 476 -6.19 -18.69 -5.35
N ALA A 477 -5.92 -17.41 -5.61
CA ALA A 477 -5.87 -16.31 -4.63
C ALA A 477 -7.16 -16.13 -3.79
N ASN A 478 -8.28 -16.71 -4.22
CA ASN A 478 -9.59 -16.61 -3.58
C ASN A 478 -10.06 -17.97 -3.04
N GLY A 479 -9.17 -18.98 -3.02
CA GLY A 479 -9.50 -20.34 -2.61
C GLY A 479 -10.39 -21.11 -3.58
N MET A 480 -10.48 -20.70 -4.85
CA MET A 480 -11.24 -21.44 -5.88
C MET A 480 -10.36 -22.46 -6.60
N ASP A 481 -10.91 -23.61 -6.98
CA ASP A 481 -10.17 -24.68 -7.69
C ASP A 481 -9.68 -24.22 -9.08
N VAL A 482 -8.36 -24.32 -9.31
CA VAL A 482 -7.73 -23.81 -10.53
C VAL A 482 -8.22 -24.56 -11.76
N LEU A 483 -8.23 -25.90 -11.74
CA LEU A 483 -8.59 -26.71 -12.92
C LEU A 483 -10.02 -26.40 -13.41
N THR A 484 -10.95 -26.27 -12.47
CA THR A 484 -12.33 -25.84 -12.70
C THR A 484 -12.35 -24.48 -13.40
N ARG A 485 -11.65 -23.47 -12.85
CA ARG A 485 -11.57 -22.14 -13.45
C ARG A 485 -10.91 -22.15 -14.84
N ILE A 486 -9.95 -23.04 -15.11
CA ILE A 486 -9.35 -23.18 -16.46
C ILE A 486 -10.40 -23.64 -17.48
N MET A 487 -11.22 -24.65 -17.14
CA MET A 487 -12.25 -25.18 -18.05
C MET A 487 -13.33 -24.13 -18.35
N PHE A 488 -13.92 -23.55 -17.31
CA PHE A 488 -14.94 -22.50 -17.45
C PHE A 488 -14.37 -21.22 -18.08
N GLY A 489 -13.13 -20.85 -17.77
CA GLY A 489 -12.45 -19.71 -18.38
C GLY A 489 -12.17 -19.90 -19.88
N GLY A 490 -11.75 -21.11 -20.27
CA GLY A 490 -11.59 -21.49 -21.66
C GLY A 490 -12.90 -21.46 -22.45
N ARG A 491 -14.02 -21.82 -21.82
CA ARG A 491 -15.36 -21.68 -22.40
C ARG A 491 -15.64 -20.23 -22.79
N ILE A 492 -15.33 -19.27 -21.91
CA ILE A 492 -15.54 -17.84 -22.18
C ILE A 492 -14.56 -17.33 -23.26
N SER A 493 -13.26 -17.64 -23.18
CA SER A 493 -12.27 -17.24 -24.19
C SER A 493 -12.63 -17.78 -25.59
N LEU A 494 -13.09 -19.03 -25.71
CA LEU A 494 -13.57 -19.60 -26.98
C LEU A 494 -14.83 -18.89 -27.50
N ILE A 495 -15.81 -18.59 -26.64
CA ILE A 495 -17.02 -17.85 -27.04
C ILE A 495 -16.66 -16.45 -27.54
N ILE A 496 -15.72 -15.74 -26.89
CA ILE A 496 -15.24 -14.43 -27.35
C ILE A 496 -14.65 -14.56 -28.76
N GLY A 497 -13.79 -15.54 -29.00
CA GLY A 497 -13.25 -15.86 -30.33
C GLY A 497 -14.35 -15.98 -31.40
N PHE A 498 -15.31 -16.87 -31.18
CA PHE A 498 -16.39 -17.14 -32.15
C PHE A 498 -17.32 -15.95 -32.39
N VAL A 499 -17.72 -15.22 -31.34
CA VAL A 499 -18.63 -14.07 -31.48
C VAL A 499 -17.94 -12.92 -32.23
N VAL A 500 -16.69 -12.61 -31.89
CA VAL A 500 -15.92 -11.53 -32.53
C VAL A 500 -15.69 -11.82 -34.00
N ILE A 501 -15.23 -13.03 -34.37
CA ILE A 501 -14.99 -13.35 -35.79
C ILE A 501 -16.30 -13.36 -36.57
N PHE A 502 -17.39 -13.85 -35.99
CA PHE A 502 -18.70 -13.87 -36.63
C PHE A 502 -19.19 -12.45 -36.93
N LEU A 503 -19.09 -11.53 -35.97
CA LEU A 503 -19.49 -10.13 -36.16
C LEU A 503 -18.62 -9.42 -37.21
N ALA A 504 -17.30 -9.62 -37.15
CA ALA A 504 -16.36 -9.07 -38.12
C ALA A 504 -16.62 -9.58 -39.56
N LEU A 505 -16.91 -10.88 -39.71
CA LEU A 505 -17.30 -11.47 -40.99
C LEU A 505 -18.65 -10.94 -41.47
N PHE A 506 -19.66 -10.87 -40.59
CA PHE A 506 -21.01 -10.44 -40.96
C PHE A 506 -21.00 -9.01 -41.52
N ILE A 507 -20.40 -8.07 -40.79
CA ILE A 507 -20.27 -6.68 -41.23
C ILE A 507 -19.36 -6.60 -42.47
N GLY A 508 -18.22 -7.29 -42.45
CA GLY A 508 -17.22 -7.26 -43.52
C GLY A 508 -17.73 -7.80 -44.86
N VAL A 509 -18.48 -8.90 -44.86
CA VAL A 509 -19.06 -9.51 -46.06
C VAL A 509 -20.16 -8.64 -46.65
N ILE A 510 -21.02 -8.04 -45.81
CA ILE A 510 -22.09 -7.15 -46.28
C ILE A 510 -21.48 -5.89 -46.91
N LEU A 511 -20.63 -5.16 -46.18
CA LEU A 511 -20.08 -3.89 -46.65
C LEU A 511 -19.07 -4.08 -47.79
N GLY A 512 -18.18 -5.07 -47.69
CA GLY A 512 -17.24 -5.41 -48.76
C GLY A 512 -17.95 -5.90 -50.03
N GLY A 513 -19.05 -6.64 -49.90
CA GLY A 513 -19.84 -7.11 -51.03
C GLY A 513 -20.61 -6.00 -51.74
N ILE A 514 -21.17 -5.06 -50.99
CA ILE A 514 -21.78 -3.84 -51.55
C ILE A 514 -20.72 -2.99 -52.27
N ALA A 515 -19.58 -2.74 -51.63
CA ALA A 515 -18.49 -1.94 -52.18
C ALA A 515 -17.92 -2.53 -53.49
N GLY A 516 -17.52 -3.80 -53.48
CA GLY A 516 -16.95 -4.48 -54.65
C GLY A 516 -17.94 -4.63 -55.81
N TYR A 517 -19.22 -4.81 -55.52
CA TYR A 517 -20.25 -4.97 -56.55
C TYR A 517 -20.62 -3.65 -57.23
N PHE A 518 -21.05 -2.64 -56.48
CA PHE A 518 -21.54 -1.38 -57.07
C PHE A 518 -20.42 -0.46 -57.57
N GLY A 519 -19.23 -0.51 -56.97
CA GLY A 519 -18.10 0.32 -57.37
C GLY A 519 -18.34 1.82 -57.17
N LYS A 520 -17.55 2.63 -57.91
CA LYS A 520 -17.70 4.09 -58.04
C LYS A 520 -17.78 4.80 -56.67
N TRP A 521 -18.79 5.63 -56.44
CA TRP A 521 -18.91 6.43 -55.22
C TRP A 521 -19.29 5.62 -53.98
N ILE A 522 -20.11 4.56 -54.12
CA ILE A 522 -20.48 3.66 -53.01
C ILE A 522 -19.24 2.95 -52.47
N ASP A 523 -18.39 2.47 -53.38
CA ASP A 523 -17.11 1.85 -53.05
C ASP A 523 -16.17 2.85 -52.34
N ASN A 524 -16.00 4.05 -52.89
CA ASN A 524 -15.20 5.10 -52.25
C ASN A 524 -15.72 5.44 -50.83
N LEU A 525 -17.03 5.59 -50.63
CA LEU A 525 -17.62 5.87 -49.33
C LEU A 525 -17.32 4.76 -48.30
N ILE A 526 -17.56 3.49 -48.66
CA ILE A 526 -17.33 2.36 -47.77
C ILE A 526 -15.83 2.18 -47.50
N MET A 527 -14.97 2.39 -48.50
CA MET A 527 -13.52 2.31 -48.32
C MET A 527 -12.97 3.46 -47.47
N ARG A 528 -13.54 4.67 -47.56
CA ARG A 528 -13.19 5.76 -46.63
C ARG A 528 -13.60 5.45 -45.20
N LEU A 529 -14.74 4.79 -44.99
CA LEU A 529 -15.10 4.28 -43.67
C LEU A 529 -14.11 3.21 -43.17
N VAL A 530 -13.76 2.24 -44.01
CA VAL A 530 -12.72 1.22 -43.72
C VAL A 530 -11.37 1.87 -43.36
N ASP A 531 -10.97 2.91 -44.07
CA ASP A 531 -9.72 3.63 -43.82
C ASP A 531 -9.77 4.39 -42.48
N ILE A 532 -10.89 5.05 -42.13
CA ILE A 532 -11.09 5.67 -40.81
C ILE A 532 -10.90 4.63 -39.69
N PHE A 533 -11.54 3.47 -39.78
CA PHE A 533 -11.39 2.41 -38.78
C PHE A 533 -9.95 1.88 -38.68
N ASN A 534 -9.26 1.74 -39.81
CA ASN A 534 -7.86 1.29 -39.84
C ASN A 534 -6.85 2.35 -39.35
N CYS A 535 -7.22 3.62 -39.33
CA CYS A 535 -6.42 4.69 -38.73
C CYS A 535 -6.55 4.78 -37.20
N ILE A 536 -7.55 4.12 -36.60
CA ILE A 536 -7.72 4.09 -35.15
C ILE A 536 -6.76 3.04 -34.54
N PRO A 537 -5.88 3.41 -33.61
CA PRO A 537 -4.99 2.45 -32.97
C PRO A 537 -5.77 1.59 -31.98
N THR A 538 -6.01 0.33 -32.36
CA THR A 538 -6.85 -0.64 -31.63
C THR A 538 -6.49 -0.79 -30.14
N LEU A 539 -5.21 -0.97 -29.81
CA LEU A 539 -4.78 -1.20 -28.43
C LEU A 539 -5.03 0.04 -27.53
N PRO A 540 -4.58 1.27 -27.88
CA PRO A 540 -4.97 2.48 -27.14
C PRO A 540 -6.48 2.66 -26.97
N LEU A 541 -7.29 2.39 -28.00
CA LEU A 541 -8.74 2.48 -27.86
C LEU A 541 -9.27 1.48 -26.81
N LEU A 542 -8.78 0.24 -26.82
CA LEU A 542 -9.19 -0.78 -25.84
C LEU A 542 -8.72 -0.47 -24.41
N ILE A 543 -7.56 0.19 -24.25
CA ILE A 543 -7.09 0.72 -22.96
C ILE A 543 -8.05 1.80 -22.45
N ILE A 544 -8.42 2.77 -23.29
CA ILE A 544 -9.38 3.83 -22.95
C ILE A 544 -10.74 3.23 -22.58
N MET A 545 -11.24 2.26 -23.34
CA MET A 545 -12.51 1.58 -23.04
C MET A 545 -12.42 0.77 -21.74
N GLY A 546 -11.32 0.08 -21.46
CA GLY A 546 -11.12 -0.64 -20.20
C GLY A 546 -11.10 0.27 -18.98
N ALA A 547 -10.43 1.42 -19.08
CA ALA A 547 -10.44 2.46 -18.03
C ALA A 547 -11.83 3.08 -17.86
N PHE A 548 -12.58 3.31 -18.94
CA PHE A 548 -13.96 3.76 -18.89
C PHE A 548 -14.89 2.73 -18.20
N PHE A 549 -14.74 1.44 -18.51
CA PHE A 549 -15.51 0.38 -17.85
C PHE A 549 -15.21 0.27 -16.35
N ASP A 550 -13.95 0.50 -15.94
CA ASP A 550 -13.54 0.56 -14.53
C ASP A 550 -14.12 1.81 -13.84
N ALA A 551 -14.10 2.98 -14.48
CA ALA A 551 -14.67 4.21 -13.95
C ALA A 551 -16.20 4.12 -13.72
N VAL A 552 -16.93 3.44 -14.61
CA VAL A 552 -18.39 3.21 -14.50
C VAL A 552 -18.73 2.02 -13.58
N ARG A 553 -17.72 1.32 -13.01
CA ARG A 553 -17.89 0.08 -12.21
C ARG A 553 -18.73 -0.98 -12.93
N MET A 554 -18.46 -1.17 -14.22
CA MET A 554 -19.28 -2.02 -15.09
C MET A 554 -19.26 -3.49 -14.66
N VAL A 555 -20.44 -4.10 -14.58
CA VAL A 555 -20.63 -5.53 -14.25
C VAL A 555 -19.77 -6.43 -15.17
N PRO A 556 -19.01 -7.41 -14.63
CA PRO A 556 -18.04 -8.19 -15.41
C PRO A 556 -18.60 -8.88 -16.67
N TYR A 557 -19.83 -9.41 -16.60
CA TYR A 557 -20.46 -10.07 -17.76
C TYR A 557 -20.77 -9.07 -18.88
N THR A 558 -21.34 -7.92 -18.52
CA THR A 558 -21.67 -6.84 -19.45
C THR A 558 -20.40 -6.25 -20.09
N ARG A 559 -19.31 -6.12 -19.33
CA ARG A 559 -17.99 -5.71 -19.84
C ARG A 559 -17.49 -6.62 -20.96
N ILE A 560 -17.55 -7.94 -20.76
CA ILE A 560 -17.14 -8.92 -21.77
C ILE A 560 -18.00 -8.81 -23.04
N MET A 561 -19.32 -8.63 -22.89
CA MET A 561 -20.23 -8.43 -24.03
C MET A 561 -19.87 -7.16 -24.84
N TYR A 562 -19.57 -6.04 -24.19
CA TYR A 562 -19.11 -4.83 -24.89
C TYR A 562 -17.76 -5.04 -25.57
N LEU A 563 -16.81 -5.74 -24.93
CA LEU A 563 -15.52 -6.07 -25.55
C LEU A 563 -15.68 -6.93 -26.80
N MET A 564 -16.56 -7.95 -26.79
CA MET A 564 -16.88 -8.75 -27.99
C MET A 564 -17.40 -7.86 -29.13
N VAL A 565 -18.34 -6.95 -28.83
CA VAL A 565 -18.93 -6.04 -29.82
C VAL A 565 -17.88 -5.08 -30.38
N ILE A 566 -17.07 -4.46 -29.52
CA ILE A 566 -16.00 -3.53 -29.92
C ILE A 566 -14.97 -4.24 -30.79
N LEU A 567 -14.45 -5.39 -30.37
CA LEU A 567 -13.47 -6.15 -31.15
C LEU A 567 -14.01 -6.58 -32.52
N GLY A 568 -15.29 -6.98 -32.61
CA GLY A 568 -15.93 -7.29 -33.90
C GLY A 568 -16.11 -6.05 -34.79
N ILE A 569 -16.47 -4.91 -34.21
CA ILE A 569 -16.62 -3.61 -34.90
C ILE A 569 -15.26 -3.01 -35.32
N LEU A 570 -14.15 -3.41 -34.71
CA LEU A 570 -12.80 -3.06 -35.16
C LEU A 570 -12.26 -4.07 -36.20
N GLY A 571 -12.67 -5.34 -36.14
CA GLY A 571 -12.17 -6.40 -37.01
C GLY A 571 -12.77 -6.48 -38.43
N TRP A 572 -13.94 -5.88 -38.70
CA TRP A 572 -14.62 -6.03 -40.00
C TRP A 572 -13.90 -5.34 -41.17
N SER A 573 -13.09 -4.30 -40.90
CA SER A 573 -12.49 -3.44 -41.92
C SER A 573 -11.57 -4.22 -42.88
N GLY A 574 -10.74 -5.12 -42.33
CA GLY A 574 -9.87 -6.01 -43.09
C GLY A 574 -10.65 -7.02 -43.94
N ILE A 575 -11.72 -7.60 -43.38
CA ILE A 575 -12.61 -8.51 -44.11
C ILE A 575 -13.31 -7.79 -45.26
N ALA A 576 -13.85 -6.58 -45.03
CA ALA A 576 -14.50 -5.80 -46.09
C ALA A 576 -13.55 -5.48 -47.26
N ARG A 577 -12.31 -5.08 -46.96
CA ARG A 577 -11.30 -4.80 -47.99
C ARG A 577 -10.96 -6.06 -48.81
N LEU A 578 -10.87 -7.23 -48.18
CA LEU A 578 -10.64 -8.51 -48.85
C LEU A 578 -11.83 -8.93 -49.71
N VAL A 579 -13.05 -8.89 -49.15
CA VAL A 579 -14.29 -9.25 -49.85
C VAL A 579 -14.51 -8.36 -51.07
N ARG A 580 -14.28 -7.05 -50.94
CA ARG A 580 -14.33 -6.09 -52.05
C ARG A 580 -13.41 -6.52 -53.20
N GLY A 581 -12.14 -6.80 -52.91
CA GLY A 581 -11.16 -7.18 -53.93
C GLY A 581 -11.52 -8.47 -54.68
N GLN A 582 -12.02 -9.47 -53.94
CA GLN A 582 -12.50 -10.73 -54.51
C GLN A 582 -13.76 -10.52 -55.38
N ILE A 583 -14.73 -9.74 -54.89
CA ILE A 583 -15.98 -9.48 -55.61
C ILE A 583 -15.77 -8.60 -56.84
N LEU A 584 -14.83 -7.66 -56.82
CA LEU A 584 -14.46 -6.87 -58.00
C LEU A 584 -13.97 -7.78 -59.15
N SER A 585 -13.17 -8.81 -58.85
CA SER A 585 -12.70 -9.80 -59.83
C SER A 585 -13.83 -10.74 -60.29
N LEU A 586 -14.64 -11.25 -59.35
CA LEU A 586 -15.75 -12.17 -59.67
C LEU A 586 -16.88 -11.50 -60.46
N ARG A 587 -17.07 -10.18 -60.32
CA ARG A 587 -18.11 -9.43 -61.05
C ARG A 587 -17.89 -9.41 -62.56
N GLU A 588 -16.62 -9.39 -63.00
CA GLU A 588 -16.26 -9.34 -64.42
C GLU A 588 -16.23 -10.71 -65.10
N GLN A 589 -16.57 -11.80 -64.39
CA GLN A 589 -16.59 -13.15 -64.97
C GLN A 589 -17.89 -13.44 -65.74
N GLU A 590 -17.77 -14.29 -66.77
CA GLU A 590 -18.86 -14.65 -67.71
C GLU A 590 -20.16 -15.10 -67.02
N PHE A 591 -20.06 -15.85 -65.91
CA PHE A 591 -21.23 -16.32 -65.16
C PHE A 591 -22.05 -15.17 -64.54
N MET A 592 -21.41 -14.03 -64.25
CA MET A 592 -22.08 -12.84 -63.74
C MET A 592 -22.74 -12.03 -64.87
N ILE A 593 -22.12 -11.99 -66.05
CA ILE A 593 -22.73 -11.44 -67.27
C ILE A 593 -24.00 -12.21 -67.63
N ALA A 594 -23.96 -13.55 -67.57
CA ALA A 594 -25.15 -14.39 -67.75
C ALA A 594 -26.21 -14.18 -66.64
N ALA A 595 -25.79 -13.97 -65.39
CA ALA A 595 -26.69 -13.64 -64.28
C ALA A 595 -27.35 -12.24 -64.42
N GLU A 596 -26.68 -11.30 -65.10
CA GLU A 596 -27.24 -9.99 -65.44
C GLU A 596 -28.23 -10.09 -66.62
N ALA A 597 -27.87 -10.80 -67.68
CA ALA A 597 -28.74 -11.03 -68.85
C ALA A 597 -30.07 -11.72 -68.49
N THR A 598 -30.09 -12.52 -67.41
CA THR A 598 -31.30 -13.16 -66.87
C THR A 598 -32.13 -12.28 -65.92
N GLY A 599 -31.77 -11.00 -65.75
CA GLY A 599 -32.57 -10.02 -65.00
C GLY A 599 -32.53 -10.17 -63.47
N LEU A 600 -31.52 -10.85 -62.92
CA LEU A 600 -31.44 -11.08 -61.47
C LEU A 600 -31.19 -9.77 -60.70
N LYS A 601 -31.98 -9.52 -59.65
CA LYS A 601 -31.82 -8.36 -58.74
C LYS A 601 -30.42 -8.36 -58.11
N ALA A 602 -29.83 -7.17 -57.96
CA ALA A 602 -28.46 -6.98 -57.43
C ALA A 602 -28.20 -7.71 -56.11
N SER A 603 -29.12 -7.66 -55.13
CA SER A 603 -28.97 -8.39 -53.86
C SER A 603 -28.87 -9.91 -54.05
N ARG A 604 -29.59 -10.48 -55.02
CA ARG A 604 -29.50 -11.90 -55.37
C ARG A 604 -28.17 -12.20 -56.07
N ARG A 605 -27.69 -11.32 -56.97
CA ARG A 605 -26.35 -11.44 -57.57
C ARG A 605 -25.24 -11.44 -56.51
N ILE A 606 -25.28 -10.51 -55.55
CA ILE A 606 -24.33 -10.45 -54.42
C ILE A 606 -24.42 -11.71 -53.55
N PHE A 607 -25.55 -11.96 -52.89
CA PHE A 607 -25.61 -12.98 -51.82
C PHE A 607 -25.80 -14.42 -52.30
N ARG A 608 -26.27 -14.65 -53.53
CA ARG A 608 -26.50 -16.01 -54.08
C ARG A 608 -25.44 -16.45 -55.10
N HIS A 609 -24.68 -15.51 -55.68
CA HIS A 609 -23.68 -15.84 -56.72
C HIS A 609 -22.27 -15.33 -56.38
N LEU A 610 -22.10 -14.10 -55.91
CA LEU A 610 -20.77 -13.55 -55.61
C LEU A 610 -20.23 -14.02 -54.25
N VAL A 611 -20.93 -13.72 -53.16
CA VAL A 611 -20.50 -14.08 -51.79
C VAL A 611 -20.21 -15.58 -51.64
N PRO A 612 -21.03 -16.52 -52.13
CA PRO A 612 -20.73 -17.96 -52.06
C PRO A 612 -19.40 -18.38 -52.71
N ASN A 613 -18.95 -17.68 -53.76
CA ASN A 613 -17.65 -17.93 -54.39
C ASN A 613 -16.46 -17.39 -53.57
N VAL A 614 -16.68 -16.43 -52.66
CA VAL A 614 -15.66 -15.90 -51.75
C VAL A 614 -15.62 -16.68 -50.42
N MET A 615 -16.70 -17.40 -50.06
CA MET A 615 -16.79 -18.17 -48.81
C MET A 615 -15.59 -19.09 -48.53
N PRO A 616 -14.99 -19.82 -49.50
CA PRO A 616 -13.77 -20.60 -49.27
C PRO A 616 -12.64 -19.80 -48.62
N GLN A 617 -12.31 -18.63 -49.18
CA GLN A 617 -11.25 -17.75 -48.67
C GLN A 617 -11.63 -17.13 -47.32
N LEU A 618 -12.92 -16.83 -47.11
CA LEU A 618 -13.42 -16.29 -45.85
C LEU A 618 -13.36 -17.32 -44.72
N ILE A 619 -13.68 -18.58 -44.98
CA ILE A 619 -13.60 -19.67 -44.01
C ILE A 619 -12.14 -19.87 -43.55
N VAL A 620 -11.17 -19.82 -44.47
CA VAL A 620 -9.74 -19.89 -44.15
C VAL A 620 -9.33 -18.72 -43.25
N ASN A 621 -9.61 -17.47 -43.68
CA ASN A 621 -9.26 -16.27 -42.92
C ASN A 621 -9.96 -16.21 -41.55
N ALA A 622 -11.22 -16.68 -41.46
CA ALA A 622 -11.96 -16.78 -40.21
C ALA A 622 -11.27 -17.72 -39.22
N THR A 623 -10.86 -18.90 -39.70
CA THR A 623 -10.25 -19.93 -38.86
C THR A 623 -8.89 -19.49 -38.34
N MET A 624 -8.06 -18.86 -39.18
CA MET A 624 -6.78 -18.27 -38.74
C MET A 624 -7.00 -17.06 -37.82
N GLY A 625 -8.01 -16.22 -38.12
CA GLY A 625 -8.37 -15.04 -37.33
C GLY A 625 -8.85 -15.37 -35.91
N LEU A 626 -9.50 -16.51 -35.69
CA LEU A 626 -9.90 -16.99 -34.36
C LEU A 626 -8.72 -17.06 -33.39
N GLY A 627 -7.57 -17.60 -33.82
CA GLY A 627 -6.36 -17.66 -33.00
C GLY A 627 -5.86 -16.26 -32.59
N GLY A 628 -5.85 -15.31 -33.54
CA GLY A 628 -5.46 -13.92 -33.26
C GLY A 628 -6.41 -13.21 -32.29
N ILE A 629 -7.72 -13.47 -32.38
CA ILE A 629 -8.71 -12.91 -31.45
C ILE A 629 -8.54 -13.48 -30.04
N ILE A 630 -8.32 -14.80 -29.90
CA ILE A 630 -8.10 -15.45 -28.59
C ILE A 630 -6.83 -14.91 -27.93
N LEU A 631 -5.76 -14.69 -28.69
CA LEU A 631 -4.57 -13.99 -28.20
C LEU A 631 -4.88 -12.56 -27.76
N THR A 632 -5.64 -11.80 -28.56
CA THR A 632 -6.01 -10.41 -28.23
C THR A 632 -6.84 -10.35 -26.94
N GLU A 633 -7.83 -11.23 -26.77
CA GLU A 633 -8.60 -11.35 -25.52
C GLU A 633 -7.70 -11.69 -24.34
N SER A 634 -6.84 -12.70 -24.51
CA SER A 634 -5.90 -13.13 -23.47
C SER A 634 -4.95 -11.99 -23.06
N THR A 635 -4.44 -11.20 -24.00
CA THR A 635 -3.63 -10.00 -23.71
C THR A 635 -4.42 -8.92 -22.98
N LEU A 636 -5.65 -8.62 -23.38
CA LEU A 636 -6.49 -7.62 -22.71
C LEU A 636 -6.85 -8.04 -21.28
N SER A 637 -7.22 -9.30 -21.08
CA SER A 637 -7.50 -9.86 -19.76
C SER A 637 -6.24 -9.98 -18.90
N PHE A 638 -5.08 -10.29 -19.50
CA PHE A 638 -3.77 -10.24 -18.82
C PHE A 638 -3.40 -8.82 -18.35
N LEU A 639 -3.72 -7.80 -19.13
CA LEU A 639 -3.55 -6.38 -18.76
C LEU A 639 -4.64 -5.89 -17.76
N GLY A 640 -5.52 -6.76 -17.29
CA GLY A 640 -6.63 -6.40 -16.39
C GLY A 640 -7.74 -5.56 -17.05
N LEU A 641 -7.70 -5.38 -18.38
CA LEU A 641 -8.68 -4.61 -19.16
C LEU A 641 -9.85 -5.47 -19.64
N GLY A 642 -9.64 -6.78 -19.79
CA GLY A 642 -10.60 -7.78 -20.24
C GLY A 642 -11.58 -8.23 -19.15
N ALA A 643 -11.66 -9.54 -18.89
CA ALA A 643 -12.51 -10.08 -17.83
C ALA A 643 -12.06 -9.63 -16.43
N LYS A 644 -13.01 -9.47 -15.51
CA LYS A 644 -12.78 -9.14 -14.09
C LYS A 644 -13.40 -10.22 -13.20
N TYR A 645 -12.87 -10.34 -11.99
CA TYR A 645 -13.42 -11.18 -10.92
C TYR A 645 -14.95 -10.95 -10.75
N PRO A 646 -15.76 -12.01 -10.51
CA PRO A 646 -15.38 -13.41 -10.32
C PRO A 646 -15.19 -14.22 -11.62
N LEU A 647 -15.44 -13.64 -12.80
CA LEU A 647 -15.34 -14.37 -14.06
C LEU A 647 -13.89 -14.77 -14.36
N ALA A 648 -13.70 -16.02 -14.79
CA ALA A 648 -12.44 -16.51 -15.32
C ALA A 648 -12.41 -16.34 -16.85
N THR A 649 -11.27 -15.96 -17.39
CA THR A 649 -10.82 -16.25 -18.77
C THR A 649 -9.36 -16.66 -18.69
N TRP A 650 -8.82 -17.28 -19.73
CA TRP A 650 -7.42 -17.70 -19.70
C TRP A 650 -6.46 -16.51 -19.45
N GLY A 651 -6.68 -15.36 -20.08
CA GLY A 651 -5.89 -14.16 -19.78
C GLY A 651 -6.04 -13.64 -18.34
N ALA A 652 -7.26 -13.67 -17.78
CA ALA A 652 -7.52 -13.19 -16.42
C ALA A 652 -6.93 -14.13 -15.34
N MET A 653 -6.82 -15.43 -15.61
CA MET A 653 -6.14 -16.36 -14.70
C MET A 653 -4.62 -16.15 -14.66
N ILE A 654 -4.01 -15.76 -15.78
CA ILE A 654 -2.59 -15.37 -15.80
C ILE A 654 -2.39 -14.00 -15.11
N ASN A 655 -3.32 -13.05 -15.26
CA ASN A 655 -3.29 -11.78 -14.54
C ASN A 655 -3.25 -11.96 -13.01
N ALA A 656 -3.99 -12.94 -12.47
CA ALA A 656 -4.06 -13.20 -11.03
C ALA A 656 -2.72 -13.59 -10.37
N VAL A 657 -1.70 -13.96 -11.16
CA VAL A 657 -0.35 -14.32 -10.70
C VAL A 657 0.75 -13.56 -11.45
N SER A 658 0.46 -12.37 -11.98
CA SER A 658 1.39 -11.64 -12.85
C SER A 658 2.55 -10.92 -12.16
N THR A 659 2.70 -11.01 -10.83
CA THR A 659 3.86 -10.43 -10.13
C THR A 659 5.07 -11.36 -10.27
N ALA A 660 6.29 -10.80 -10.27
CA ALA A 660 7.51 -11.58 -10.53
C ALA A 660 7.67 -12.76 -9.55
N SER A 661 7.39 -12.56 -8.26
CA SER A 661 7.40 -13.62 -7.25
C SER A 661 6.29 -14.65 -7.48
N ALA A 662 5.06 -14.21 -7.76
CA ALA A 662 3.90 -15.09 -7.98
C ALA A 662 4.06 -15.99 -9.21
N MET A 663 4.73 -15.51 -10.28
CA MET A 663 5.02 -16.33 -11.46
C MET A 663 6.02 -17.46 -11.17
N VAL A 664 6.91 -17.30 -10.19
CA VAL A 664 7.85 -18.35 -9.76
C VAL A 664 7.18 -19.32 -8.79
N GLU A 665 6.42 -18.83 -7.83
CA GLU A 665 5.74 -19.63 -6.81
C GLU A 665 4.58 -20.47 -7.40
N TYR A 666 3.70 -19.83 -8.19
CA TYR A 666 2.42 -20.39 -8.64
C TYR A 666 2.44 -20.83 -10.11
N THR A 667 3.53 -21.51 -10.50
CA THR A 667 3.72 -22.07 -11.85
C THR A 667 2.58 -22.99 -12.30
N TYR A 668 1.95 -23.70 -11.35
CA TYR A 668 0.80 -24.58 -11.57
C TYR A 668 -0.47 -23.84 -12.06
N ILE A 669 -0.57 -22.52 -11.87
CA ILE A 669 -1.69 -21.72 -12.36
C ILE A 669 -1.45 -21.27 -13.81
N TRP A 670 -0.35 -20.55 -14.06
CA TRP A 670 -0.17 -19.87 -15.34
C TRP A 670 0.38 -20.76 -16.46
N ILE A 671 1.20 -21.78 -16.16
CA ILE A 671 1.79 -22.65 -17.19
C ILE A 671 0.70 -23.47 -17.91
N PRO A 672 -0.23 -24.17 -17.22
CA PRO A 672 -1.30 -24.91 -17.91
C PRO A 672 -2.20 -23.98 -18.74
N VAL A 673 -2.55 -22.81 -18.21
CA VAL A 673 -3.37 -21.82 -18.93
C VAL A 673 -2.68 -21.30 -20.19
N GLY A 674 -1.40 -20.90 -20.08
CA GLY A 674 -0.60 -20.45 -21.21
C GLY A 674 -0.44 -21.54 -22.29
N LEU A 675 -0.23 -22.78 -21.87
CA LEU A 675 -0.14 -23.93 -22.76
C LEU A 675 -1.47 -24.18 -23.52
N LEU A 676 -2.62 -24.03 -22.85
CA LEU A 676 -3.95 -24.17 -23.48
C LEU A 676 -4.26 -23.05 -24.48
N ILE A 677 -3.88 -21.80 -24.18
CA ILE A 677 -3.92 -20.70 -25.16
C ILE A 677 -3.10 -21.07 -26.39
N CYS A 678 -1.82 -21.43 -26.20
CA CYS A 678 -0.91 -21.79 -27.29
C CYS A 678 -1.42 -22.96 -28.13
N LEU A 679 -1.86 -24.07 -27.51
CA LEU A 679 -2.43 -25.21 -28.21
C LEU A 679 -3.67 -24.81 -29.03
N THR A 680 -4.58 -24.03 -28.45
CA THR A 680 -5.80 -23.58 -29.13
C THR A 680 -5.48 -22.72 -30.36
N VAL A 681 -4.54 -21.79 -30.23
CA VAL A 681 -4.11 -20.91 -31.33
C VAL A 681 -3.41 -21.71 -32.44
N ILE A 682 -2.51 -22.62 -32.09
CA ILE A 682 -1.84 -23.51 -33.07
C ILE A 682 -2.88 -24.38 -33.79
N ALA A 683 -3.83 -24.94 -33.06
CA ALA A 683 -4.86 -25.82 -33.60
C ALA A 683 -5.78 -25.09 -34.59
N PHE A 684 -6.21 -23.85 -34.29
CA PHE A 684 -6.95 -23.02 -35.24
C PHE A 684 -6.13 -22.71 -36.50
N ASN A 685 -4.84 -22.38 -36.38
CA ASN A 685 -3.99 -22.14 -37.54
C ASN A 685 -3.84 -23.39 -38.43
N PHE A 686 -3.58 -24.57 -37.83
CA PHE A 686 -3.47 -25.84 -38.57
C PHE A 686 -4.78 -26.24 -39.28
N VAL A 687 -5.94 -25.96 -38.68
CA VAL A 687 -7.24 -26.18 -39.35
C VAL A 687 -7.45 -25.15 -40.46
N GLY A 688 -7.03 -23.90 -40.28
CA GLY A 688 -7.07 -22.85 -41.30
C GLY A 688 -6.24 -23.19 -42.54
N ASP A 689 -4.98 -23.61 -42.36
CA ASP A 689 -4.11 -24.08 -43.45
C ASP A 689 -4.67 -25.36 -44.10
N GLY A 690 -5.18 -26.29 -43.30
CA GLY A 690 -5.86 -27.49 -43.81
C GLY A 690 -7.07 -27.19 -44.71
N LEU A 691 -7.86 -26.17 -44.34
CA LEU A 691 -8.98 -25.68 -45.15
C LEU A 691 -8.48 -24.98 -46.42
N ARG A 692 -7.38 -24.21 -46.32
CA ARG A 692 -6.75 -23.54 -47.46
C ARG A 692 -6.29 -24.54 -48.53
N ASP A 693 -5.53 -25.55 -48.12
CA ASP A 693 -5.07 -26.64 -48.99
C ASP A 693 -6.24 -27.42 -49.62
N ALA A 694 -7.33 -27.58 -48.86
CA ALA A 694 -8.51 -28.28 -49.33
C ALA A 694 -9.27 -27.49 -50.41
N PHE A 695 -9.38 -26.16 -50.23
CA PHE A 695 -10.03 -25.25 -51.16
C PHE A 695 -9.18 -24.87 -52.38
N ASP A 696 -7.85 -24.95 -52.34
CA ASP A 696 -7.00 -24.64 -53.50
C ASP A 696 -7.17 -25.69 -54.63
N PRO A 697 -7.69 -25.33 -55.82
CA PRO A 697 -7.85 -26.27 -56.92
C PRO A 697 -6.54 -26.63 -57.64
N LYS A 698 -5.47 -25.83 -57.49
CA LYS A 698 -4.21 -25.94 -58.25
C LYS A 698 -3.13 -26.81 -57.61
N MET A 699 -3.21 -27.11 -56.31
CA MET A 699 -2.16 -27.84 -55.56
C MET A 699 -1.83 -29.25 -56.06
N LYS A 700 -2.60 -29.84 -56.99
CA LYS A 700 -2.29 -31.11 -57.67
C LYS A 700 -2.69 -31.09 -59.14
N ARG A 701 -1.90 -30.39 -59.95
CA ARG A 701 -1.64 -30.75 -61.35
C ARG A 701 -0.20 -31.22 -61.47
#